data_AF-A0A0A9YL34-F1
#
_entry.id   AF-A0A0A9YL34-F1
#
_cell.length_a   1.000
_cell.length_b   1.000
_cell.length_c   1.000
_cell.angle_alpha   90.00
_cell.angle_beta   90.00
_cell.angle_gamma   90.00
#
_symmetry.space_group_name_H-M   'P 1'
#
loop_
_entity.id
_entity.type
_entity.pdbx_description
1 polymer ?
#
loop_
_entity_poly.entity_id
_entity_poly.type
_entity_poly.pdbx_seq_one_letter_code
_entity_poly.pdbx_strand_id
1 'polypeptide(L)'
;MARRSLFAVEGTPGPSSVKPLTETLKVRIPSKKEKKMKQQLIDARKKCHRLQMQLVRNRKVRPTTAAEVAQAASNFMKAVAHKLFCAQLKLFTKSKYGRRWTGEMKDFALSLYFHSPRCYRFLRKILFLPSRSTLKRFEARVPLNTGVHNFIIDFFKKEVPKWPEEKKICTLVFDEVSIKKNLQYNVGQDKIVGVVDRGLSRKNVIANQALVAMVKGTVTSWKQVVGHWFTSGVEPATCIHEAVYQCLDQLTSAGLRIKLLICDQGAKNRSVVKRMGITAEMPYFMFQEKQIFFMWDSPHLIKSMRNNLLTYNYKWKTGVAKWEHINETVKCDDPLRLRLLPKVNIGHVDFKKNSFKKMKVKLATQVLSRSMSTALLVLHMKGILPADSVHTAECVQDLNDLFDCFNSSKRFDKLSYRHAFSSSSRHKVFLQDMLKHLTISQFLGAPRQPDCVRGWVLNIRSLLMLFDHLASNCGVSEIKTRLLNQDALENTFSTIRQQHGCSDHPTATQFESGLKALCLSSMSKLPTSTNCEEELENALICISKLKGGSDHGSCEGNEQEERVDEQIMNITPLGSVEENAFYHCCGFITKQFLKKHRNCDNCKRQLLVQPDERVMTQNYQLFAYFKAYSDALGKEFGNLCLPTEQTFDVFRKMEGIFFSRFKAVAHRTGVARIIIDSLILANLSFLGCVEGQRIFFCLFVKIRIFWEVRSLNRKMGDRLSDKRNSIRKLYKIV
;
A
#
# COMPACT_ATOMS: atom_id res chain seq x y z
N MET A 1 7.29 46.75 -6.31
CA MET A 1 7.96 48.01 -6.68
C MET A 1 7.52 48.42 -8.09
N ALA A 2 7.10 49.69 -8.23
CA ALA A 2 6.84 50.53 -9.43
C ALA A 2 6.36 49.86 -10.75
N ARG A 3 5.13 50.01 -11.27
CA ARG A 3 4.27 51.16 -11.70
C ARG A 3 4.74 51.94 -12.97
N ARG A 4 3.74 52.16 -13.84
CA ARG A 4 3.53 53.13 -14.97
C ARG A 4 3.82 52.60 -16.39
N SER A 5 2.80 52.34 -17.25
CA SER A 5 1.82 53.22 -17.96
C SER A 5 2.45 53.90 -19.20
N LEU A 6 1.90 53.83 -20.41
CA LEU A 6 0.67 54.52 -20.85
C LEU A 6 0.15 53.97 -22.21
N PHE A 7 -1.17 53.89 -22.32
CA PHE A 7 -1.97 53.91 -23.55
C PHE A 7 -2.25 55.39 -23.93
N ALA A 8 -2.35 55.69 -25.23
CA ALA A 8 -3.25 56.71 -25.75
C ALA A 8 -3.53 56.49 -27.25
N VAL A 9 -4.81 56.47 -27.59
CA VAL A 9 -5.43 56.57 -28.92
C VAL A 9 -5.91 58.01 -29.06
N GLU A 10 -5.80 58.61 -30.25
CA GLU A 10 -6.81 59.48 -30.93
C GLU A 10 -6.17 60.40 -31.98
N GLY A 11 -6.92 60.68 -33.05
CA GLY A 11 -6.73 61.89 -33.87
C GLY A 11 -6.76 61.70 -35.39
N THR A 12 -7.96 61.66 -35.99
CA THR A 12 -8.20 62.25 -37.33
C THR A 12 -8.51 63.74 -37.17
N PRO A 13 -8.07 64.62 -38.09
CA PRO A 13 -9.06 65.40 -38.85
C PRO A 13 -8.66 65.84 -40.29
N GLY A 14 -9.65 65.89 -41.18
CA GLY A 14 -10.02 67.09 -41.98
C GLY A 14 -9.17 67.52 -43.21
N PRO A 15 -9.80 67.87 -44.35
CA PRO A 15 -9.12 68.12 -45.62
C PRO A 15 -8.62 69.57 -45.76
N SER A 16 -7.49 69.78 -46.42
CA SER A 16 -6.99 71.10 -46.80
C SER A 16 -6.65 71.16 -48.29
N SER A 17 -7.38 72.01 -48.99
CA SER A 17 -7.30 72.39 -50.39
C SER A 17 -6.04 73.19 -50.73
N VAL A 18 -5.23 72.76 -51.70
CA VAL A 18 -4.40 73.65 -52.55
C VAL A 18 -4.14 72.96 -53.91
N LYS A 19 -4.51 73.62 -55.03
CA LYS A 19 -3.99 73.37 -56.40
C LYS A 19 -2.85 74.39 -56.67
N PRO A 20 -2.18 74.37 -57.84
CA PRO A 20 -1.29 73.36 -58.45
C PRO A 20 0.10 73.98 -58.75
N LEU A 21 1.07 73.22 -59.29
CA LEU A 21 1.98 73.67 -60.36
C LEU A 21 2.94 72.53 -60.78
N THR A 22 3.01 72.35 -62.09
CA THR A 22 3.79 71.38 -62.88
C THR A 22 5.25 71.79 -63.03
N GLU A 23 6.19 70.83 -62.94
CA GLU A 23 7.39 70.82 -63.81
C GLU A 23 8.12 69.47 -63.79
N THR A 24 8.62 69.08 -64.97
CA THR A 24 9.04 67.75 -65.39
C THR A 24 10.51 67.41 -65.05
N LEU A 25 10.76 66.28 -64.36
CA LEU A 25 12.10 65.68 -64.21
C LEU A 25 12.40 64.74 -65.39
N LYS A 26 13.40 65.08 -66.21
CA LYS A 26 13.90 64.24 -67.32
C LYS A 26 14.49 62.91 -66.80
N VAL A 27 13.97 61.79 -67.29
CA VAL A 27 14.36 60.40 -66.94
C VAL A 27 15.70 60.04 -67.61
N ARG A 28 16.70 59.61 -66.82
CA ARG A 28 18.01 59.14 -67.28
C ARG A 28 17.90 57.70 -67.83
N ILE A 29 18.29 57.48 -69.09
CA ILE A 29 18.21 56.16 -69.75
C ILE A 29 19.40 55.28 -69.29
N PRO A 30 19.15 54.08 -68.70
CA PRO A 30 20.21 53.22 -68.17
C PRO A 30 21.06 52.55 -69.26
N SER A 31 22.36 52.44 -68.98
CA SER A 31 23.41 51.92 -69.88
C SER A 31 23.21 50.43 -70.22
N LYS A 32 23.71 49.97 -71.38
CA LYS A 32 23.70 48.54 -71.78
C LYS A 32 24.27 47.62 -70.69
N LYS A 33 25.30 48.08 -69.96
CA LYS A 33 25.93 47.31 -68.87
C LYS A 33 25.02 47.19 -67.65
N GLU A 34 24.28 48.26 -67.32
CA GLU A 34 23.27 48.26 -66.25
C GLU A 34 22.07 47.37 -66.60
N LYS A 35 21.63 47.37 -67.86
CA LYS A 35 20.57 46.46 -68.33
C LYS A 35 21.00 44.99 -68.21
N LYS A 36 22.23 44.65 -68.58
CA LYS A 36 22.78 43.29 -68.44
C LYS A 36 22.90 42.86 -66.97
N MET A 37 23.38 43.75 -66.10
CA MET A 37 23.47 43.49 -64.65
C MET A 37 22.09 43.33 -64.01
N LYS A 38 21.12 44.17 -64.39
CA LYS A 38 19.72 44.01 -63.95
C LYS A 38 19.13 42.68 -64.39
N GLN A 39 19.44 42.23 -65.62
CA GLN A 39 18.98 40.94 -66.11
C GLN A 39 19.58 39.78 -65.31
N GLN A 40 20.91 39.80 -65.06
CA GLN A 40 21.57 38.81 -64.22
C GLN A 40 21.02 38.79 -62.79
N LEU A 41 20.71 39.94 -62.21
CA LEU A 41 20.09 40.06 -60.89
C LEU A 41 18.68 39.44 -60.88
N ILE A 42 17.89 39.67 -61.93
CA ILE A 42 16.55 39.07 -62.09
C ILE A 42 16.66 37.55 -62.20
N ASP A 43 17.60 37.03 -62.97
CA ASP A 43 17.79 35.59 -63.16
C ASP A 43 18.30 34.91 -61.87
N ALA A 44 19.20 35.57 -61.14
CA ALA A 44 19.65 35.13 -59.82
C ALA A 44 18.50 35.12 -58.80
N ARG A 45 17.65 36.16 -58.79
CA ARG A 45 16.44 36.21 -57.94
C ARG A 45 15.45 35.09 -58.28
N LYS A 46 15.21 34.82 -59.57
CA LYS A 46 14.38 33.70 -60.03
C LYS A 46 14.95 32.34 -59.63
N LYS A 47 16.28 32.16 -59.69
CA LYS A 47 16.96 30.93 -59.24
C LYS A 47 16.84 30.75 -57.73
N CYS A 48 17.04 31.82 -56.96
CA CYS A 48 16.91 31.80 -55.50
C CYS A 48 15.47 31.48 -55.07
N HIS A 49 14.48 32.07 -55.74
CA HIS A 49 13.06 31.78 -55.52
C HIS A 49 12.71 30.32 -55.87
N ARG A 50 13.21 29.78 -56.98
CA ARG A 50 13.03 28.35 -57.34
C ARG A 50 13.62 27.42 -56.28
N LEU A 51 14.83 27.69 -55.80
CA LEU A 51 15.48 26.89 -54.75
C LEU A 51 14.74 26.99 -53.41
N GLN A 52 14.26 28.18 -53.03
CA GLN A 52 13.39 28.34 -51.86
C GLN A 52 12.08 27.53 -51.99
N MET A 53 11.44 27.55 -53.16
CA MET A 53 10.23 26.78 -53.41
C MET A 53 10.50 25.26 -53.38
N GLN A 54 11.66 24.79 -53.84
CA GLN A 54 12.09 23.40 -53.71
C GLN A 54 12.36 23.01 -52.24
N LEU A 55 13.00 23.87 -51.44
CA LEU A 55 13.19 23.66 -50.00
C LEU A 55 11.86 23.62 -49.24
N VAL A 56 10.90 24.49 -49.58
CA VAL A 56 9.55 24.48 -48.99
C VAL A 56 8.77 23.22 -49.40
N ARG A 57 8.94 22.73 -50.63
CA ARG A 57 8.38 21.43 -51.06
C ARG A 57 9.03 20.25 -50.32
N ASN A 58 10.35 20.23 -50.15
CA ASN A 58 11.05 19.15 -49.44
C ASN A 58 10.81 19.19 -47.91
N ARG A 59 10.55 20.36 -47.32
CA ARG A 59 10.10 20.47 -45.90
C ARG A 59 8.68 19.96 -45.67
N LYS A 60 7.89 19.71 -46.73
CA LYS A 60 6.52 19.18 -46.66
C LYS A 60 6.45 17.67 -46.90
N VAL A 61 7.52 16.91 -46.66
CA VAL A 61 7.39 15.45 -46.48
C VAL A 61 6.65 15.22 -45.16
N ARG A 62 5.32 15.17 -45.26
CA ARG A 62 4.48 14.68 -44.17
C ARG A 62 4.86 13.22 -43.94
N PRO A 63 5.12 12.79 -42.70
CA PRO A 63 5.40 11.37 -42.43
C PRO A 63 4.23 10.54 -42.96
N THR A 64 4.51 9.69 -43.93
CA THR A 64 3.51 8.91 -44.70
C THR A 64 3.10 7.64 -43.96
N THR A 65 3.91 7.19 -43.00
CA THR A 65 3.69 5.96 -42.27
C THR A 65 3.65 6.18 -40.74
N ALA A 66 2.87 5.36 -40.03
CA ALA A 66 2.81 5.40 -38.57
C ALA A 66 4.19 5.11 -37.91
N ALA A 67 5.10 4.45 -38.64
CA ALA A 67 6.47 4.18 -38.20
C ALA A 67 7.34 5.45 -38.22
N GLU A 68 7.24 6.26 -39.27
CA GLU A 68 7.95 7.56 -39.36
C GLU A 68 7.47 8.53 -38.27
N VAL A 69 6.16 8.58 -38.01
CA VAL A 69 5.59 9.39 -36.92
C VAL A 69 6.12 8.91 -35.57
N ALA A 70 6.12 7.59 -35.33
CA ALA A 70 6.67 7.03 -34.11
C ALA A 70 8.14 7.39 -33.93
N GLN A 71 8.97 7.27 -34.98
CA GLN A 71 10.40 7.55 -34.89
C GLN A 71 10.70 9.04 -34.66
N ALA A 72 10.03 9.93 -35.39
CA ALA A 72 10.18 11.38 -35.18
C ALA A 72 9.79 11.80 -33.75
N ALA A 73 8.78 11.15 -33.17
CA ALA A 73 8.28 11.46 -31.85
C ALA A 73 9.25 11.05 -30.71
N SER A 74 10.22 10.18 -30.98
CA SER A 74 11.24 9.76 -29.99
C SER A 74 12.12 10.92 -29.51
N ASN A 75 12.43 11.85 -30.41
CA ASN A 75 13.28 13.01 -30.10
C ASN A 75 12.60 14.04 -29.18
N PHE A 76 11.27 13.99 -29.07
CA PHE A 76 10.46 14.97 -28.32
C PHE A 76 9.81 14.38 -27.07
N MET A 77 10.00 13.08 -26.80
CA MET A 77 9.36 12.39 -25.69
C MET A 77 10.36 11.58 -24.87
N LYS A 78 10.08 11.46 -23.57
CA LYS A 78 10.77 10.49 -22.72
C LYS A 78 10.43 9.06 -23.18
N ALA A 79 11.37 8.13 -23.02
CA ALA A 79 11.25 6.74 -23.48
C ALA A 79 9.90 6.08 -23.13
N VAL A 80 9.41 6.22 -21.90
CA VAL A 80 8.12 5.65 -21.47
C VAL A 80 6.93 6.28 -22.19
N ALA A 81 6.93 7.60 -22.38
CA ALA A 81 5.87 8.31 -23.08
C ALA A 81 5.87 7.96 -24.57
N HIS A 82 7.04 7.82 -25.16
CA HIS A 82 7.23 7.36 -26.52
C HIS A 82 6.72 5.93 -26.74
N LYS A 83 7.05 4.99 -25.84
CA LYS A 83 6.51 3.62 -25.86
C LYS A 83 4.97 3.61 -25.79
N LEU A 84 4.39 4.41 -24.90
CA LEU A 84 2.93 4.57 -24.79
C LEU A 84 2.32 5.10 -26.09
N PHE A 85 2.93 6.13 -26.68
CA PHE A 85 2.49 6.73 -27.93
C PHE A 85 2.53 5.71 -29.09
N CYS A 86 3.65 5.00 -29.25
CA CYS A 86 3.80 3.93 -30.23
C CYS A 86 2.74 2.83 -30.03
N ALA A 87 2.43 2.46 -28.78
CA ALA A 87 1.38 1.51 -28.48
C ALA A 87 -0.01 2.03 -28.89
N GLN A 88 -0.32 3.32 -28.67
CA GLN A 88 -1.59 3.91 -29.11
C GLN A 88 -1.74 3.87 -30.62
N LEU A 89 -0.70 4.21 -31.39
CA LEU A 89 -0.71 4.15 -32.86
C LEU A 89 -0.97 2.73 -33.37
N LYS A 90 -0.30 1.73 -32.79
CA LYS A 90 -0.50 0.31 -33.14
C LYS A 90 -1.91 -0.19 -32.78
N LEU A 91 -2.49 0.30 -31.68
CA LEU A 91 -3.81 -0.12 -31.21
C LEU A 91 -4.97 0.59 -31.92
N PHE A 92 -4.71 1.76 -32.51
CA PHE A 92 -5.70 2.54 -33.24
C PHE A 92 -6.26 1.77 -34.44
N THR A 93 -5.41 1.03 -35.16
CA THR A 93 -5.80 0.21 -36.33
C THR A 93 -6.51 -1.09 -35.95
N LYS A 94 -6.64 -1.42 -34.65
CA LYS A 94 -7.18 -2.69 -34.17
C LYS A 94 -8.56 -2.50 -33.54
N SER A 95 -9.46 -3.43 -33.86
CA SER A 95 -10.80 -3.50 -33.26
C SER A 95 -10.74 -3.75 -31.75
N LYS A 96 -11.82 -3.41 -31.03
CA LYS A 96 -11.90 -3.52 -29.56
C LYS A 96 -11.49 -4.91 -29.03
N TYR A 97 -11.86 -5.99 -29.72
CA TYR A 97 -11.56 -7.37 -29.34
C TYR A 97 -10.20 -7.87 -29.90
N GLY A 98 -9.67 -7.22 -30.93
CA GLY A 98 -8.36 -7.51 -31.54
C GLY A 98 -7.16 -6.91 -30.80
N ARG A 99 -7.38 -5.96 -29.88
CA ARG A 99 -6.30 -5.33 -29.11
C ARG A 99 -5.59 -6.33 -28.20
N ARG A 100 -4.25 -6.35 -28.27
CA ARG A 100 -3.36 -7.14 -27.41
C ARG A 100 -2.46 -6.21 -26.62
N TRP A 101 -2.21 -6.57 -25.36
CA TRP A 101 -1.50 -5.71 -24.41
C TRP A 101 -0.14 -6.34 -24.07
N THR A 102 0.94 -5.59 -24.28
CA THR A 102 2.29 -5.96 -23.85
C THR A 102 2.39 -5.97 -22.31
N GLY A 103 3.42 -6.60 -21.76
CA GLY A 103 3.71 -6.58 -20.32
C GLY A 103 3.86 -5.16 -19.79
N GLU A 104 4.77 -4.40 -20.42
CA GLU A 104 5.04 -3.00 -20.07
C GLU A 104 3.78 -2.11 -20.06
N MET A 105 2.87 -2.30 -21.03
CA MET A 105 1.62 -1.54 -21.09
C MET A 105 0.66 -1.93 -19.96
N LYS A 106 0.65 -3.20 -19.56
CA LYS A 106 -0.11 -3.64 -18.38
C LYS A 106 0.51 -3.10 -17.10
N ASP A 107 1.84 -3.07 -16.98
CA ASP A 107 2.54 -2.50 -15.82
C ASP A 107 2.26 -1.01 -15.68
N PHE A 108 2.38 -0.24 -16.78
CA PHE A 108 2.04 1.18 -16.80
C PHE A 108 0.56 1.40 -16.43
N ALA A 109 -0.35 0.67 -17.08
CA ALA A 109 -1.77 0.78 -16.81
C ALA A 109 -2.15 0.40 -15.37
N LEU A 110 -1.50 -0.63 -14.83
CA LEU A 110 -1.71 -1.09 -13.47
C LEU A 110 -1.16 -0.07 -12.45
N SER A 111 0.05 0.45 -12.69
CA SER A 111 0.64 1.53 -11.89
C SER A 111 -0.28 2.76 -11.87
N LEU A 112 -0.75 3.21 -13.04
CA LEU A 112 -1.70 4.33 -13.14
C LEU A 112 -3.02 4.03 -12.42
N TYR A 113 -3.54 2.80 -12.54
CA TYR A 113 -4.74 2.37 -11.83
C TYR A 113 -4.57 2.43 -10.31
N PHE A 114 -3.41 2.04 -9.78
CA PHE A 114 -3.13 2.09 -8.34
C PHE A 114 -2.90 3.52 -7.83
N HIS A 115 -2.30 4.41 -8.62
CA HIS A 115 -2.16 5.82 -8.24
C HIS A 115 -3.52 6.53 -8.19
N SER A 116 -4.40 6.27 -9.17
CA SER A 116 -5.75 6.83 -9.16
C SER A 116 -6.71 6.02 -10.04
N PRO A 117 -7.57 5.18 -9.44
CA PRO A 117 -8.60 4.44 -10.17
C PRO A 117 -9.60 5.37 -10.89
N ARG A 118 -9.80 6.60 -10.36
CA ARG A 118 -10.66 7.62 -10.99
C ARG A 118 -9.98 8.19 -12.24
N CYS A 119 -8.70 8.57 -12.13
CA CYS A 119 -7.94 9.06 -13.28
C CYS A 119 -7.81 7.98 -14.36
N TYR A 120 -7.52 6.73 -13.98
CA TYR A 120 -7.47 5.62 -14.93
C TYR A 120 -8.78 5.43 -15.71
N ARG A 121 -9.93 5.49 -15.02
CA ARG A 121 -11.25 5.39 -15.69
C ARG A 121 -11.50 6.54 -16.65
N PHE A 122 -11.06 7.76 -16.32
CA PHE A 122 -11.14 8.91 -17.20
C PHE A 122 -10.22 8.75 -18.42
N LEU A 123 -8.93 8.46 -18.19
CA LEU A 123 -7.94 8.27 -19.25
C LEU A 123 -8.29 7.12 -20.18
N ARG A 124 -8.96 6.07 -19.71
CA ARG A 124 -9.45 4.97 -20.56
C ARG A 124 -10.54 5.38 -21.55
N LYS A 125 -11.20 6.54 -21.34
CA LYS A 125 -12.12 7.11 -22.34
C LYS A 125 -11.38 7.79 -23.49
N ILE A 126 -10.13 8.21 -23.26
CA ILE A 126 -9.31 8.98 -24.20
C ILE A 126 -8.26 8.09 -24.86
N LEU A 127 -7.61 7.22 -24.08
CA LEU A 127 -6.52 6.34 -24.48
C LEU A 127 -6.98 4.87 -24.48
N PHE A 128 -6.41 4.09 -25.39
CA PHE A 128 -6.56 2.63 -25.39
C PHE A 128 -5.76 2.03 -24.22
N LEU A 129 -6.47 1.74 -23.13
CA LEU A 129 -5.91 1.11 -21.93
C LEU A 129 -6.62 -0.22 -21.59
N PRO A 130 -5.92 -1.18 -20.95
CA PRO A 130 -6.48 -2.46 -20.51
C PRO A 130 -7.77 -2.31 -19.68
N SER A 131 -8.63 -3.32 -19.71
CA SER A 131 -9.80 -3.36 -18.82
C SER A 131 -9.40 -3.69 -17.39
N ARG A 132 -10.24 -3.31 -16.41
CA ARG A 132 -10.04 -3.69 -15.00
C ARG A 132 -9.92 -5.21 -14.82
N SER A 133 -10.70 -6.00 -15.56
CA SER A 133 -10.62 -7.46 -15.52
C SER A 133 -9.28 -7.97 -16.05
N THR A 134 -8.72 -7.34 -17.09
CA THR A 134 -7.37 -7.67 -17.58
C THR A 134 -6.30 -7.29 -16.56
N LEU A 135 -6.40 -6.12 -15.93
CA LEU A 135 -5.48 -5.71 -14.86
C LEU A 135 -5.53 -6.68 -13.66
N LYS A 136 -6.72 -7.05 -13.19
CA LYS A 136 -6.88 -8.03 -12.11
C LYS A 136 -6.30 -9.41 -12.43
N ARG A 137 -6.49 -9.90 -13.66
CA ARG A 137 -5.88 -11.16 -14.12
C ARG A 137 -4.36 -11.07 -14.20
N PHE A 138 -3.83 -9.90 -14.52
CA PHE A 138 -2.40 -9.66 -14.58
C PHE A 138 -1.80 -9.57 -13.16
N GLU A 139 -2.44 -8.82 -12.26
CA GLU A 139 -2.11 -8.75 -10.83
C GLU A 139 -2.15 -10.14 -10.16
N ALA A 140 -3.12 -10.97 -10.53
CA ALA A 140 -3.27 -12.34 -9.99
C ALA A 140 -2.07 -13.26 -10.32
N ARG A 141 -1.21 -12.88 -11.27
CA ARG A 141 0.01 -13.65 -11.59
C ARG A 141 1.09 -13.49 -10.53
N VAL A 142 1.05 -12.44 -9.72
CA VAL A 142 2.02 -12.25 -8.64
C VAL A 142 1.66 -13.20 -7.50
N PRO A 143 2.50 -14.21 -7.20
CA PRO A 143 2.24 -15.20 -6.17
C PRO A 143 2.57 -14.59 -4.80
N LEU A 144 1.68 -13.72 -4.32
CA LEU A 144 1.77 -13.18 -2.96
C LEU A 144 0.95 -14.10 -2.04
N ASN A 145 1.65 -14.90 -1.26
CA ASN A 145 1.07 -15.67 -0.15
C ASN A 145 1.58 -15.09 1.18
N THR A 146 0.81 -15.30 2.23
CA THR A 146 1.21 -15.04 3.61
C THR A 146 2.46 -15.84 3.97
N GLY A 147 3.28 -15.31 4.87
CA GLY A 147 4.64 -15.80 5.09
C GLY A 147 5.70 -14.93 4.40
N VAL A 148 6.90 -15.50 4.33
CA VAL A 148 8.01 -14.95 3.56
C VAL A 148 7.73 -15.16 2.07
N HIS A 149 8.02 -14.16 1.26
CA HIS A 149 7.76 -14.16 -0.18
C HIS A 149 8.88 -14.88 -0.92
N ASN A 150 8.73 -16.18 -1.16
CA ASN A 150 9.74 -17.01 -1.83
C ASN A 150 10.22 -16.41 -3.16
N PHE A 151 9.33 -15.86 -3.99
CA PHE A 151 9.72 -15.23 -5.27
C PHE A 151 10.69 -14.06 -5.10
N ILE A 152 10.65 -13.35 -3.97
CA ILE A 152 11.57 -12.26 -3.64
C ILE A 152 12.90 -12.81 -3.15
N ILE A 153 12.87 -13.89 -2.35
CA ILE A 153 14.07 -14.58 -1.89
C ILE A 153 14.83 -15.19 -3.07
N ASP A 154 14.13 -15.81 -4.02
CA ASP A 154 14.71 -16.35 -5.25
C ASP A 154 15.31 -15.26 -6.14
N PHE A 155 14.68 -14.09 -6.17
CA PHE A 155 15.26 -12.92 -6.82
C PHE A 155 16.55 -12.48 -6.13
N PHE A 156 16.57 -12.39 -4.80
CA PHE A 156 17.78 -12.05 -4.05
C PHE A 156 18.90 -13.05 -4.27
N LYS A 157 18.63 -14.36 -4.25
CA LYS A 157 19.63 -15.41 -4.52
C LYS A 157 20.35 -15.23 -5.87
N LYS A 158 19.66 -14.68 -6.87
CA LYS A 158 20.22 -14.42 -8.22
C LYS A 158 20.98 -13.10 -8.31
N GLU A 159 20.47 -12.05 -7.67
CA GLU A 159 20.96 -10.68 -7.83
C GLU A 159 21.99 -10.26 -6.78
N VAL A 160 21.85 -10.71 -5.54
CA VAL A 160 22.74 -10.36 -4.43
C VAL A 160 24.20 -10.74 -4.69
N PRO A 161 24.54 -11.88 -5.32
CA PRO A 161 25.93 -12.19 -5.67
C PRO A 161 26.61 -11.11 -6.54
N LYS A 162 25.84 -10.43 -7.40
CA LYS A 162 26.32 -9.37 -8.29
C LYS A 162 26.45 -8.01 -7.60
N TRP A 163 25.91 -7.86 -6.39
CA TRP A 163 25.89 -6.57 -5.70
C TRP A 163 27.25 -6.23 -5.09
N PRO A 164 27.59 -4.93 -5.00
CA PRO A 164 28.71 -4.47 -4.18
C PRO A 164 28.52 -4.84 -2.71
N GLU A 165 29.62 -5.08 -1.99
CA GLU A 165 29.61 -5.49 -0.58
C GLU A 165 28.81 -4.54 0.33
N GLU A 166 28.94 -3.23 0.14
CA GLU A 166 28.18 -2.21 0.87
C GLU A 166 26.66 -2.32 0.68
N LYS A 167 26.22 -2.78 -0.51
CA LYS A 167 24.80 -2.95 -0.84
C LYS A 167 24.19 -4.18 -0.17
N LYS A 168 25.02 -5.18 0.18
CA LYS A 168 24.61 -6.39 0.89
C LYS A 168 24.34 -6.14 2.39
N ILE A 169 24.83 -5.03 2.95
CA ILE A 169 24.63 -4.66 4.36
C ILE A 169 23.22 -4.12 4.56
N CYS A 170 22.43 -4.83 5.36
CA CYS A 170 21.00 -4.63 5.46
C CYS A 170 20.48 -4.48 6.89
N THR A 171 19.36 -3.78 6.98
CA THR A 171 18.52 -3.66 8.16
C THR A 171 17.19 -4.36 7.89
N LEU A 172 16.78 -5.23 8.80
CA LEU A 172 15.43 -5.81 8.82
C LEU A 172 14.54 -4.92 9.70
N VAL A 173 13.40 -4.49 9.15
CA VAL A 173 12.40 -3.69 9.85
C VAL A 173 11.07 -4.43 9.83
N PHE A 174 10.37 -4.48 10.96
CA PHE A 174 9.03 -5.05 11.01
C PHE A 174 8.09 -4.21 11.87
N ASP A 175 6.82 -4.21 11.49
CA ASP A 175 5.77 -3.52 12.22
C ASP A 175 4.39 -4.12 11.88
N GLU A 176 3.42 -3.92 12.77
CA GLU A 176 2.03 -4.34 12.61
C GLU A 176 1.14 -3.16 12.18
N VAL A 177 0.31 -3.38 11.16
CA VAL A 177 -0.71 -2.40 10.74
C VAL A 177 -2.12 -2.92 10.99
N SER A 178 -3.00 -2.05 11.50
CA SER A 178 -4.42 -2.40 11.70
C SER A 178 -5.15 -2.55 10.37
N ILE A 179 -5.84 -3.69 10.21
CA ILE A 179 -6.68 -4.00 9.05
C ILE A 179 -8.14 -4.19 9.47
N LYS A 180 -9.05 -3.96 8.54
CA LYS A 180 -10.48 -4.15 8.77
C LYS A 180 -10.80 -5.65 8.81
N LYS A 181 -11.45 -6.08 9.90
CA LYS A 181 -12.04 -7.42 10.03
C LYS A 181 -13.03 -7.66 8.88
N ASN A 182 -12.66 -8.54 7.96
CA ASN A 182 -13.48 -8.89 6.81
C ASN A 182 -12.99 -10.20 6.22
N LEU A 183 -13.92 -11.10 5.91
CA LEU A 183 -13.66 -12.37 5.27
C LEU A 183 -13.99 -12.29 3.78
N GLN A 184 -13.16 -12.89 2.94
CA GLN A 184 -13.41 -12.98 1.51
C GLN A 184 -12.97 -14.34 0.97
N TYR A 185 -13.87 -15.03 0.27
CA TYR A 185 -13.53 -16.29 -0.36
C TYR A 185 -12.78 -16.07 -1.68
N ASN A 186 -11.55 -16.59 -1.76
CA ASN A 186 -10.74 -16.62 -2.97
C ASN A 186 -10.93 -17.97 -3.67
N VAL A 187 -11.75 -17.97 -4.73
CA VAL A 187 -12.08 -19.16 -5.53
C VAL A 187 -10.84 -19.75 -6.22
N GLY A 188 -9.87 -18.92 -6.59
CA GLY A 188 -8.67 -19.38 -7.30
C GLY A 188 -7.71 -20.17 -6.42
N GLN A 189 -7.69 -19.89 -5.12
CA GLN A 189 -6.86 -20.58 -4.12
C GLN A 189 -7.67 -21.50 -3.21
N ASP A 190 -8.99 -21.62 -3.44
CA ASP A 190 -9.95 -22.29 -2.57
C ASP A 190 -9.70 -22.01 -1.07
N LYS A 191 -9.62 -20.72 -0.71
CA LYS A 191 -9.33 -20.29 0.66
C LYS A 191 -10.11 -19.04 1.05
N ILE A 192 -10.49 -18.94 2.32
CA ILE A 192 -11.08 -17.73 2.89
C ILE A 192 -9.98 -16.82 3.42
N VAL A 193 -9.81 -15.63 2.82
CA VAL A 193 -8.86 -14.58 3.24
C VAL A 193 -9.50 -13.74 4.36
N GLY A 194 -8.70 -13.30 5.33
CA GLY A 194 -9.16 -12.48 6.47
C GLY A 194 -9.23 -13.22 7.81
N VAL A 195 -8.80 -14.48 7.84
CA VAL A 195 -8.47 -15.21 9.08
C VAL A 195 -7.00 -15.00 9.44
N VAL A 196 -6.62 -15.32 10.66
CA VAL A 196 -5.22 -15.37 11.11
C VAL A 196 -4.50 -16.41 10.27
N ASP A 197 -3.44 -15.96 9.62
CA ASP A 197 -2.70 -16.70 8.61
C ASP A 197 -1.22 -16.41 8.79
N ARG A 198 -0.52 -17.41 9.31
CA ARG A 198 0.90 -17.36 9.64
C ARG A 198 1.79 -17.83 8.47
N GLY A 199 1.23 -18.01 7.28
CA GLY A 199 1.92 -18.59 6.13
C GLY A 199 1.98 -20.12 6.20
N LEU A 200 2.60 -20.67 7.25
CA LEU A 200 2.69 -22.13 7.46
C LEU A 200 1.42 -22.71 8.10
N SER A 201 0.73 -21.93 8.94
CA SER A 201 -0.47 -22.37 9.65
C SER A 201 -1.55 -21.30 9.65
N ARG A 202 -2.81 -21.74 9.71
CA ARG A 202 -3.99 -20.87 9.70
C ARG A 202 -4.84 -21.20 10.92
N LYS A 203 -5.43 -20.18 11.54
CA LYS A 203 -6.29 -20.35 12.71
C LYS A 203 -7.70 -19.87 12.43
N ASN A 204 -8.68 -20.47 13.10
CA ASN A 204 -10.08 -20.05 13.06
C ASN A 204 -10.35 -18.78 13.88
N VAL A 205 -9.54 -17.74 13.65
CA VAL A 205 -9.63 -16.44 14.32
C VAL A 205 -9.61 -15.39 13.23
N ILE A 206 -10.50 -14.40 13.30
CA ILE A 206 -10.53 -13.31 12.32
C ILE A 206 -9.36 -12.37 12.55
N ALA A 207 -8.59 -12.09 11.50
CA ALA A 207 -7.47 -11.17 11.56
C ALA A 207 -7.93 -9.71 11.67
N ASN A 208 -7.21 -8.93 12.47
CA ASN A 208 -7.39 -7.48 12.61
C ASN A 208 -6.09 -6.69 12.50
N GLN A 209 -4.96 -7.38 12.34
CA GLN A 209 -3.66 -6.79 12.10
C GLN A 209 -2.97 -7.51 10.94
N ALA A 210 -2.03 -6.83 10.29
CA ALA A 210 -1.09 -7.41 9.35
C ALA A 210 0.33 -7.09 9.81
N LEU A 211 1.12 -8.11 10.12
CA LEU A 211 2.55 -7.98 10.37
C LEU A 211 3.25 -7.92 9.01
N VAL A 212 4.16 -6.96 8.82
CA VAL A 212 4.96 -6.85 7.60
C VAL A 212 6.43 -6.74 7.95
N ALA A 213 7.24 -7.52 7.26
CA ALA A 213 8.70 -7.45 7.32
C ALA A 213 9.24 -6.81 6.03
N MET A 214 10.16 -5.86 6.19
CA MET A 214 10.84 -5.15 5.11
C MET A 214 12.34 -5.20 5.33
N VAL A 215 13.07 -5.59 4.31
CA VAL A 215 14.52 -5.43 4.27
C VAL A 215 14.87 -4.12 3.56
N LYS A 216 15.91 -3.45 4.04
CA LYS A 216 16.44 -2.23 3.42
C LYS A 216 17.94 -2.14 3.60
N GLY A 217 18.61 -1.43 2.71
CA GLY A 217 20.05 -1.19 2.85
C GLY A 217 20.36 -0.28 4.03
N THR A 218 21.41 -0.63 4.78
CA THR A 218 21.90 0.15 5.94
C THR A 218 22.78 1.32 5.48
N VAL A 219 23.60 1.08 4.45
CA VAL A 219 24.53 2.07 3.87
C VAL A 219 23.95 2.67 2.59
N THR A 220 23.50 1.78 1.69
CA THR A 220 22.92 2.15 0.40
C THR A 220 21.40 2.24 0.48
N SER A 221 20.80 3.19 -0.23
CA SER A 221 19.34 3.42 -0.18
C SER A 221 18.60 2.49 -1.13
N TRP A 222 18.10 1.37 -0.62
CA TRP A 222 17.12 0.50 -1.30
C TRP A 222 16.22 -0.17 -0.26
N LYS A 223 15.04 -0.65 -0.66
CA LYS A 223 14.09 -1.31 0.24
C LYS A 223 13.19 -2.30 -0.50
N GLN A 224 12.79 -3.37 0.17
CA GLN A 224 11.88 -4.37 -0.36
C GLN A 224 11.07 -5.01 0.79
N VAL A 225 9.76 -5.14 0.60
CA VAL A 225 8.92 -5.95 1.50
C VAL A 225 9.25 -7.42 1.23
N VAL A 226 9.52 -8.19 2.28
CA VAL A 226 9.99 -9.58 2.16
C VAL A 226 8.97 -10.59 2.65
N GLY A 227 8.00 -10.16 3.45
CA GLY A 227 6.97 -11.05 3.98
C GLY A 227 5.84 -10.30 4.65
N HIS A 228 4.71 -10.97 4.75
CA HIS A 228 3.55 -10.47 5.48
C HIS A 228 2.73 -11.61 6.10
N TRP A 229 2.11 -11.34 7.24
CA TRP A 229 1.28 -12.29 7.98
C TRP A 229 0.02 -11.60 8.45
N PHE A 230 -1.10 -12.32 8.46
CA PHE A 230 -2.34 -11.81 9.05
C PHE A 230 -2.45 -12.28 10.48
N THR A 231 -2.46 -11.33 11.42
CA THR A 231 -2.44 -11.59 12.86
C THR A 231 -3.67 -11.03 13.55
N SER A 232 -3.86 -11.45 14.80
CA SER A 232 -4.86 -10.90 15.70
C SER A 232 -4.16 -10.28 16.91
N GLY A 233 -4.77 -9.25 17.51
CA GLY A 233 -4.26 -8.65 18.76
C GLY A 233 -4.15 -9.64 19.94
N VAL A 234 -4.81 -10.80 19.85
CA VAL A 234 -4.78 -11.86 20.87
C VAL A 234 -3.59 -12.83 20.67
N GLU A 235 -2.92 -12.78 19.51
CA GLU A 235 -1.83 -13.71 19.22
C GLU A 235 -0.59 -13.40 20.08
N PRO A 236 0.12 -14.44 20.55
CA PRO A 236 1.29 -14.28 21.40
C PRO A 236 2.46 -13.65 20.64
N ALA A 237 3.36 -13.01 21.40
CA ALA A 237 4.59 -12.42 20.85
C ALA A 237 5.51 -13.46 20.16
N THR A 238 5.38 -14.75 20.48
CA THR A 238 6.13 -15.84 19.83
C THR A 238 5.92 -15.87 18.32
N CYS A 239 4.74 -15.51 17.83
CA CYS A 239 4.44 -15.53 16.40
C CYS A 239 5.24 -14.48 15.63
N ILE A 240 5.43 -13.30 16.23
CA ILE A 240 6.26 -12.24 15.65
C ILE A 240 7.73 -12.69 15.68
N HIS A 241 8.17 -13.30 16.78
CA HIS A 241 9.52 -13.85 16.90
C HIS A 241 9.81 -14.90 15.81
N GLU A 242 8.93 -15.88 15.63
CA GLU A 242 9.02 -16.91 14.58
C GLU A 242 9.09 -16.28 13.17
N ALA A 243 8.20 -15.33 12.87
CA ALA A 243 8.20 -14.64 11.57
C ALA A 243 9.50 -13.86 11.30
N VAL A 244 10.04 -13.18 12.32
CA VAL A 244 11.32 -12.45 12.21
C VAL A 244 12.48 -13.42 11.97
N TYR A 245 12.55 -14.53 12.71
CA TYR A 245 13.60 -15.54 12.54
C TYR A 245 13.53 -16.22 11.18
N GLN A 246 12.32 -16.53 10.68
CA GLN A 246 12.13 -17.04 9.32
C GLN A 246 12.65 -16.07 8.26
N CYS A 247 12.41 -14.76 8.43
CA CYS A 247 12.99 -13.75 7.54
C CYS A 247 14.52 -13.71 7.64
N LEU A 248 15.09 -13.71 8.85
CA LEU A 248 16.54 -13.68 9.04
C LEU A 248 17.23 -14.87 8.35
N ASP A 249 16.67 -16.06 8.52
CA ASP A 249 17.19 -17.29 7.92
C ASP A 249 17.17 -17.24 6.39
N GLN A 250 16.02 -16.93 5.79
CA GLN A 250 15.88 -16.88 4.33
C GLN A 250 16.67 -15.75 3.68
N LEU A 251 16.76 -14.58 4.32
CA LEU A 251 17.54 -13.45 3.79
C LEU A 251 19.05 -13.71 3.89
N THR A 252 19.51 -14.33 4.98
CA THR A 252 20.93 -14.71 5.14
C THR A 252 21.31 -15.78 4.12
N SER A 253 20.44 -16.77 3.92
CA SER A 253 20.59 -17.80 2.88
C SER A 253 20.58 -17.24 1.45
N ALA A 254 19.99 -16.05 1.23
CA ALA A 254 20.05 -15.35 -0.05
C ALA A 254 21.32 -14.52 -0.25
N GLY A 255 22.24 -14.49 0.72
CA GLY A 255 23.51 -13.77 0.66
C GLY A 255 23.47 -12.34 1.24
N LEU A 256 22.34 -11.90 1.81
CA LEU A 256 22.25 -10.60 2.48
C LEU A 256 22.92 -10.64 3.86
N ARG A 257 23.57 -9.53 4.24
CA ARG A 257 24.20 -9.37 5.56
C ARG A 257 23.32 -8.51 6.45
N ILE A 258 22.40 -9.14 7.18
CA ILE A 258 21.57 -8.42 8.14
C ILE A 258 22.41 -8.02 9.35
N LYS A 259 22.53 -6.72 9.62
CA LYS A 259 23.33 -6.18 10.74
C LYS A 259 22.49 -5.47 11.79
N LEU A 260 21.26 -5.10 11.47
CA LEU A 260 20.38 -4.36 12.36
C LEU A 260 18.93 -4.83 12.24
N LEU A 261 18.26 -4.95 13.37
CA LEU A 261 16.82 -5.20 13.49
C LEU A 261 16.13 -3.96 14.10
N ILE A 262 15.02 -3.52 13.51
CA ILE A 262 14.26 -2.35 13.99
C ILE A 262 12.76 -2.67 14.10
N CYS A 263 12.14 -2.24 15.19
CA CYS A 263 10.69 -2.21 15.35
C CYS A 263 10.25 -1.09 16.30
N ASP A 264 8.94 -0.90 16.40
CA ASP A 264 8.35 0.03 17.35
C ASP A 264 8.43 -0.51 18.79
N GLN A 265 8.21 0.37 19.77
CA GLN A 265 8.23 0.01 21.18
C GLN A 265 6.89 -0.55 21.69
N GLY A 266 6.08 -1.22 20.85
CA GLY A 266 4.82 -1.84 21.25
C GLY A 266 5.01 -2.97 22.27
N ALA A 267 4.00 -3.27 23.08
CA ALA A 267 4.11 -4.27 24.16
C ALA A 267 4.50 -5.68 23.65
N LYS A 268 3.92 -6.11 22.53
CA LYS A 268 4.29 -7.38 21.87
C LYS A 268 5.75 -7.37 21.41
N ASN A 269 6.18 -6.29 20.77
CA ASN A 269 7.56 -6.13 20.28
C ASN A 269 8.58 -6.09 21.43
N ARG A 270 8.28 -5.42 22.55
CA ARG A 270 9.08 -5.50 23.78
C ARG A 270 9.21 -6.93 24.31
N SER A 271 8.14 -7.72 24.25
CA SER A 271 8.21 -9.13 24.64
C SER A 271 9.07 -9.97 23.69
N VAL A 272 9.08 -9.66 22.39
CA VAL A 272 9.97 -10.32 21.40
C VAL A 272 11.43 -9.99 21.70
N VAL A 273 11.74 -8.71 21.90
CA VAL A 273 13.11 -8.23 22.17
C VAL A 273 13.65 -8.81 23.47
N LYS A 274 12.82 -8.89 24.52
CA LYS A 274 13.19 -9.56 25.78
C LYS A 274 13.49 -11.06 25.57
N ARG A 275 12.71 -11.74 24.71
CA ARG A 275 12.92 -13.16 24.38
C ARG A 275 14.23 -13.39 23.61
N MET A 276 14.65 -12.42 22.79
CA MET A 276 15.93 -12.45 22.09
C MET A 276 17.14 -12.17 23.02
N GLY A 277 16.92 -11.91 24.31
CA GLY A 277 18.00 -11.63 25.27
C GLY A 277 18.61 -10.23 25.14
N ILE A 278 17.99 -9.34 24.37
CA ILE A 278 18.51 -8.01 24.09
C ILE A 278 18.31 -7.10 25.33
N THR A 279 19.39 -6.46 25.74
CA THR A 279 19.42 -5.53 26.89
C THR A 279 20.07 -4.20 26.48
N ALA A 280 20.14 -3.24 27.39
CA ALA A 280 20.84 -1.99 27.09
C ALA A 280 22.37 -2.23 27.01
N GLU A 281 22.90 -3.16 27.78
CA GLU A 281 24.32 -3.52 27.85
C GLU A 281 24.73 -4.37 26.64
N MET A 282 23.84 -5.28 26.22
CA MET A 282 23.98 -6.09 25.02
C MET A 282 22.85 -5.73 24.03
N PRO A 283 22.98 -4.62 23.28
CA PRO A 283 21.98 -4.17 22.31
C PRO A 283 22.04 -4.98 21.00
N TYR A 284 22.34 -6.26 21.09
CA TYR A 284 22.48 -7.19 19.99
C TYR A 284 22.13 -8.60 20.44
N PHE A 285 21.90 -9.49 19.49
CA PHE A 285 21.77 -10.93 19.71
C PHE A 285 22.60 -11.68 18.69
N MET A 286 22.91 -12.95 18.99
CA MET A 286 23.62 -13.83 18.09
C MET A 286 22.63 -14.60 17.21
N PHE A 287 22.85 -14.57 15.89
CA PHE A 287 22.09 -15.36 14.93
C PHE A 287 23.07 -16.01 13.95
N GLN A 288 23.11 -17.35 13.90
CA GLN A 288 24.08 -18.10 13.09
C GLN A 288 25.52 -17.59 13.28
N GLU A 289 25.95 -17.47 14.54
CA GLU A 289 27.28 -16.95 14.95
C GLU A 289 27.58 -15.49 14.54
N LYS A 290 26.61 -14.78 13.99
CA LYS A 290 26.75 -13.36 13.60
C LYS A 290 25.99 -12.47 14.57
N GLN A 291 26.63 -11.36 14.94
CA GLN A 291 26.00 -10.32 15.74
C GLN A 291 25.00 -9.52 14.89
N ILE A 292 23.76 -9.44 15.36
CA ILE A 292 22.71 -8.57 14.82
C ILE A 292 22.33 -7.55 15.89
N PHE A 293 22.59 -6.28 15.62
CA PHE A 293 22.23 -5.17 16.52
C PHE A 293 20.73 -4.92 16.51
N PHE A 294 20.23 -4.25 17.55
CA PHE A 294 18.83 -3.92 17.67
C PHE A 294 18.62 -2.46 18.05
N MET A 295 17.64 -1.81 17.41
CA MET A 295 17.23 -0.44 17.74
C MET A 295 15.70 -0.32 17.74
N TRP A 296 15.18 0.49 18.65
CA TRP A 296 13.80 0.97 18.60
C TRP A 296 13.66 2.07 17.55
N ASP A 297 12.44 2.26 17.03
CA ASP A 297 12.16 3.37 16.12
C ASP A 297 12.33 4.75 16.79
N SER A 298 13.38 5.49 16.42
CA SER A 298 13.71 6.81 16.98
C SER A 298 12.59 7.87 16.82
N PRO A 299 11.91 8.01 15.66
CA PRO A 299 10.69 8.81 15.52
C PRO A 299 9.60 8.49 16.55
N HIS A 300 9.38 7.22 16.87
CA HIS A 300 8.43 6.82 17.90
C HIS A 300 8.93 7.13 19.31
N LEU A 301 10.23 7.00 19.58
CA LEU A 301 10.82 7.37 20.87
C LEU A 301 10.66 8.87 21.17
N ILE A 302 10.96 9.76 20.22
CA ILE A 302 10.80 11.22 20.43
C ILE A 302 9.31 11.60 20.63
N LYS A 303 8.41 10.95 19.88
CA LYS A 303 6.96 11.09 20.07
C LYS A 303 6.55 10.66 21.47
N SER A 304 7.11 9.56 21.98
CA SER A 304 6.85 9.05 23.33
C SER A 304 7.40 9.99 24.41
N MET A 305 8.63 10.52 24.26
CA MET A 305 9.18 11.53 25.18
C MET A 305 8.26 12.73 25.32
N ARG A 306 7.82 13.30 24.18
CA ARG A 306 6.85 14.41 24.19
C ARG A 306 5.54 14.01 24.86
N ASN A 307 5.02 12.81 24.58
CA ASN A 307 3.77 12.33 25.16
C ASN A 307 3.83 12.10 26.67
N ASN A 308 4.99 11.74 27.21
CA ASN A 308 5.20 11.61 28.65
C ASN A 308 5.41 12.99 29.29
N LEU A 309 6.16 13.90 28.65
CA LEU A 309 6.33 15.26 29.14
C LEU A 309 5.00 16.01 29.25
N LEU A 310 4.07 15.75 28.32
CA LEU A 310 2.68 16.23 28.37
C LEU A 310 1.92 15.88 29.67
N THR A 311 2.34 14.83 30.37
CA THR A 311 1.63 14.26 31.53
C THR A 311 2.45 14.35 32.81
N TYR A 312 3.78 14.28 32.71
CA TYR A 312 4.70 14.20 33.84
C TYR A 312 5.84 15.19 33.65
N ASN A 313 6.32 15.76 34.76
CA ASN A 313 7.55 16.54 34.76
C ASN A 313 8.76 15.61 34.61
N TYR A 314 9.83 16.11 34.00
CA TYR A 314 11.00 15.30 33.67
C TYR A 314 12.26 15.87 34.32
N LYS A 315 12.82 15.15 35.29
CA LYS A 315 14.12 15.46 35.90
C LYS A 315 15.20 15.26 34.84
N TRP A 316 15.84 16.35 34.44
CA TRP A 316 16.85 16.39 33.40
C TRP A 316 18.06 17.17 33.89
N LYS A 317 19.23 16.51 33.93
CA LYS A 317 20.48 17.07 34.46
C LYS A 317 20.27 17.64 35.88
N THR A 318 20.49 18.94 36.07
CA THR A 318 20.40 19.64 37.35
C THR A 318 18.98 20.15 37.68
N GLY A 319 18.05 20.09 36.73
CA GLY A 319 16.74 20.71 36.87
C GLY A 319 15.55 19.84 36.45
N VAL A 320 14.39 20.49 36.34
CA VAL A 320 13.12 19.83 36.00
C VAL A 320 12.51 20.50 34.77
N ALA A 321 12.37 19.73 33.69
CA ALA A 321 11.65 20.14 32.51
C ALA A 321 10.13 19.95 32.70
N LYS A 322 9.37 21.01 32.47
CA LYS A 322 7.91 21.04 32.61
C LYS A 322 7.24 21.36 31.28
N TRP A 323 6.10 20.71 31.00
CA TRP A 323 5.29 21.01 29.83
C TRP A 323 4.60 22.38 29.91
N GLU A 324 4.34 22.86 31.11
CA GLU A 324 3.74 24.18 31.38
C GLU A 324 4.55 25.29 30.72
N HIS A 325 5.89 25.27 30.86
CA HIS A 325 6.79 26.24 30.21
C HIS A 325 6.64 26.24 28.68
N ILE A 326 6.48 25.07 28.05
CA ILE A 326 6.27 24.95 26.61
C ILE A 326 4.89 25.50 26.22
N ASN A 327 3.86 25.18 27.00
CA ASN A 327 2.49 25.64 26.76
C ASN A 327 2.38 27.17 26.87
N GLU A 328 2.99 27.76 27.90
CA GLU A 328 3.06 29.21 28.10
C GLU A 328 3.84 29.89 26.98
N THR A 329 4.99 29.34 26.58
CA THR A 329 5.77 29.85 25.43
C THR A 329 4.90 29.95 24.18
N VAL A 330 4.13 28.91 23.86
CA VAL A 330 3.27 28.90 22.68
C VAL A 330 2.12 29.89 22.83
N LYS A 331 1.51 30.02 24.01
CA LYS A 331 0.43 30.99 24.26
C LYS A 331 0.91 32.44 24.16
N CYS A 332 2.12 32.75 24.63
CA CYS A 332 2.73 34.07 24.51
C CYS A 332 3.12 34.39 23.06
N ASP A 333 3.59 33.39 22.31
CA ASP A 333 4.03 33.56 20.91
C ASP A 333 2.88 33.64 19.91
N ASP A 334 1.80 32.87 20.09
CA ASP A 334 0.69 32.76 19.12
C ASP A 334 0.04 34.09 18.71
N PRO A 335 -0.23 35.06 19.63
CA PRO A 335 -0.83 36.34 19.27
C PRO A 335 0.16 37.35 18.66
N LEU A 336 1.47 37.07 18.65
CA LEU A 336 2.46 38.01 18.12
C LEU A 336 2.35 38.17 16.61
N ARG A 337 2.44 39.41 16.12
CA ARG A 337 2.50 39.71 14.67
C ARG A 337 3.73 39.08 14.00
N LEU A 338 4.87 39.09 14.69
CA LEU A 338 6.12 38.47 14.26
C LEU A 338 6.48 37.40 15.27
N ARG A 339 6.20 36.15 14.93
CA ARG A 339 6.34 35.00 15.82
C ARG A 339 7.77 34.49 15.91
N LEU A 340 8.19 34.14 17.11
CA LEU A 340 9.39 33.34 17.40
C LEU A 340 9.23 31.91 16.87
N LEU A 341 8.01 31.36 16.93
CA LEU A 341 7.71 29.97 16.54
C LEU A 341 6.71 29.88 15.37
N PRO A 342 7.08 30.29 14.14
CA PRO A 342 6.14 30.32 13.00
C PRO A 342 5.60 28.95 12.57
N LYS A 343 6.27 27.86 13.00
CA LYS A 343 5.90 26.48 12.68
C LYS A 343 5.07 25.80 13.77
N VAL A 344 5.01 26.38 14.96
CA VAL A 344 4.30 25.85 16.13
C VAL A 344 3.06 26.71 16.32
N ASN A 345 1.97 26.13 16.79
CA ASN A 345 0.74 26.85 17.12
C ASN A 345 0.06 26.17 18.30
N ILE A 346 -1.04 26.74 18.80
CA ILE A 346 -1.80 26.18 19.93
C ILE A 346 -2.17 24.70 19.69
N GLY A 347 -2.44 24.28 18.45
CA GLY A 347 -2.72 22.89 18.11
C GLY A 347 -1.54 21.90 18.25
N HIS A 348 -0.35 22.37 18.59
CA HIS A 348 0.83 21.56 18.94
C HIS A 348 0.92 21.28 20.45
N VAL A 349 0.20 22.04 21.28
CA VAL A 349 0.22 21.92 22.74
C VAL A 349 -1.13 21.54 23.32
N ASP A 350 -2.23 21.98 22.71
CA ASP A 350 -3.59 21.62 23.08
C ASP A 350 -4.12 20.46 22.22
N PHE A 351 -4.24 19.30 22.85
CA PHE A 351 -4.77 18.08 22.24
C PHE A 351 -6.22 17.77 22.65
N LYS A 352 -6.89 18.61 23.46
CA LYS A 352 -8.25 18.35 23.99
C LYS A 352 -9.27 18.12 22.88
N LYS A 353 -9.19 18.92 21.80
CA LYS A 353 -10.13 18.86 20.67
C LYS A 353 -9.80 17.77 19.64
N ASN A 354 -8.57 17.27 19.59
CA ASN A 354 -8.15 16.29 18.58
C ASN A 354 -6.94 15.45 19.05
N SER A 355 -7.22 14.33 19.70
CA SER A 355 -6.21 13.39 20.18
C SER A 355 -5.39 12.73 19.07
N PHE A 356 -5.90 12.65 17.82
CA PHE A 356 -5.13 12.08 16.70
C PHE A 356 -3.88 12.92 16.36
N LYS A 357 -3.90 14.23 16.65
CA LYS A 357 -2.69 15.07 16.53
C LYS A 357 -1.57 14.61 17.46
N LYS A 358 -1.90 14.01 18.62
CA LYS A 358 -0.92 13.43 19.54
C LYS A 358 -0.12 12.28 18.91
N MET A 359 -0.63 11.63 17.86
CA MET A 359 0.10 10.55 17.19
C MET A 359 1.12 11.03 16.13
N LYS A 360 1.08 12.31 15.74
CA LYS A 360 1.93 12.83 14.66
C LYS A 360 3.34 13.14 15.16
N VAL A 361 4.33 12.39 14.67
CA VAL A 361 5.77 12.65 14.95
C VAL A 361 6.17 14.08 14.56
N LYS A 362 5.67 14.58 13.42
CA LYS A 362 5.94 15.95 12.96
C LYS A 362 5.66 17.01 14.03
N LEU A 363 4.54 16.90 14.75
CA LEU A 363 4.19 17.88 15.79
C LEU A 363 5.12 17.73 17.00
N ALA A 364 5.50 16.50 17.35
CA ALA A 364 6.44 16.25 18.44
C ALA A 364 7.83 16.85 18.16
N THR A 365 8.35 16.66 16.95
CA THR A 365 9.68 17.20 16.56
C THR A 365 9.68 18.71 16.37
N GLN A 366 8.54 19.32 16.01
CA GLN A 366 8.42 20.78 15.98
C GLN A 366 8.38 21.40 17.38
N VAL A 367 7.72 20.74 18.34
CA VAL A 367 7.71 21.19 19.74
C VAL A 367 9.06 20.96 20.41
N LEU A 368 9.66 19.79 20.23
CA LEU A 368 10.99 19.46 20.75
C LEU A 368 12.07 19.88 19.76
N SER A 369 12.11 21.17 19.43
CA SER A 369 13.03 21.73 18.44
C SER A 369 13.96 22.78 19.03
N ARG A 370 15.09 23.00 18.36
CA ARG A 370 16.01 24.11 18.66
C ARG A 370 15.31 25.47 18.75
N SER A 371 14.38 25.76 17.84
CA SER A 371 13.62 27.02 17.86
C SER A 371 12.76 27.17 19.12
N MET A 372 12.16 26.07 19.62
CA MET A 372 11.43 26.08 20.89
C MET A 372 12.36 26.38 22.07
N SER A 373 13.53 25.74 22.11
CA SER A 373 14.54 26.02 23.14
C SER A 373 14.96 27.50 23.12
N THR A 374 15.23 28.07 21.95
CA THR A 374 15.56 29.49 21.82
C THR A 374 14.42 30.41 22.27
N ALA A 375 13.16 30.08 21.92
CA ALA A 375 12.01 30.87 22.36
C ALA A 375 11.84 30.86 23.88
N LEU A 376 12.01 29.68 24.52
CA LEU A 376 12.01 29.55 25.98
C LEU A 376 13.06 30.47 26.63
N LEU A 377 14.30 30.45 26.12
CA LEU A 377 15.38 31.31 26.63
C LEU A 377 15.09 32.81 26.43
N VAL A 378 14.57 33.21 25.27
CA VAL A 378 14.22 34.61 25.00
C VAL A 378 13.14 35.10 25.97
N LEU A 379 12.08 34.32 26.18
CA LEU A 379 11.00 34.70 27.09
C LEU A 379 11.43 34.68 28.56
N HIS A 380 12.32 33.76 28.94
CA HIS A 380 12.98 33.77 30.25
C HIS A 380 13.79 35.05 30.47
N MET A 381 14.66 35.42 29.54
CA MET A 381 15.48 36.63 29.62
C MET A 381 14.65 37.93 29.64
N LYS A 382 13.40 37.88 29.15
CA LYS A 382 12.44 38.98 29.22
C LYS A 382 11.60 38.98 30.50
N GLY A 383 11.83 38.05 31.43
CA GLY A 383 11.07 37.92 32.68
C GLY A 383 9.62 37.46 32.49
N ILE A 384 9.28 36.93 31.30
CA ILE A 384 7.92 36.44 31.00
C ILE A 384 7.74 35.02 31.54
N LEU A 385 8.77 34.18 31.42
CA LEU A 385 8.79 32.82 31.94
C LEU A 385 9.60 32.73 33.23
N PRO A 386 9.26 31.79 34.14
CA PRO A 386 9.96 31.62 35.40
C PRO A 386 11.41 31.15 35.21
N ALA A 387 12.25 31.32 36.24
CA ALA A 387 13.68 31.01 36.16
C ALA A 387 13.99 29.53 35.86
N ASP A 388 13.15 28.62 36.33
CA ASP A 388 13.27 27.18 36.08
C ASP A 388 12.94 26.77 34.63
N SER A 389 12.40 27.68 33.80
CA SER A 389 12.16 27.45 32.38
C SER A 389 13.44 27.19 31.57
N VAL A 390 14.59 27.65 32.07
CA VAL A 390 15.91 27.38 31.47
C VAL A 390 16.19 25.88 31.41
N HIS A 391 15.78 25.12 32.43
CA HIS A 391 15.95 23.67 32.44
C HIS A 391 15.07 22.97 31.39
N THR A 392 13.87 23.48 31.12
CA THR A 392 13.07 23.01 29.99
C THR A 392 13.74 23.34 28.66
N ALA A 393 14.32 24.53 28.51
CA ALA A 393 15.02 24.93 27.29
C ALA A 393 16.22 24.02 27.00
N GLU A 394 17.01 23.70 28.01
CA GLU A 394 18.15 22.77 27.90
C GLU A 394 17.69 21.37 27.51
N CYS A 395 16.69 20.81 28.21
CA CYS A 395 16.12 19.51 27.88
C CYS A 395 15.60 19.43 26.44
N VAL A 396 14.89 20.47 25.98
CA VAL A 396 14.37 20.54 24.60
C VAL A 396 15.51 20.59 23.57
N GLN A 397 16.59 21.33 23.86
CA GLN A 397 17.76 21.39 22.99
C GLN A 397 18.46 20.03 22.88
N ASP A 398 18.71 19.37 24.02
CA ASP A 398 19.36 18.06 24.06
C ASP A 398 18.53 16.99 23.34
N LEU A 399 17.20 16.99 23.49
CA LEU A 399 16.30 16.08 22.78
C LEU A 399 16.25 16.37 21.27
N ASN A 400 16.31 17.64 20.85
CA ASN A 400 16.42 18.01 19.45
C ASN A 400 17.71 17.45 18.84
N ASP A 401 18.84 17.69 19.50
CA ASP A 401 20.16 17.31 19.00
C ASP A 401 20.34 15.79 19.01
N LEU A 402 19.80 15.10 20.02
CA LEU A 402 19.70 13.64 20.03
C LEU A 402 18.88 13.12 18.85
N PHE A 403 17.70 13.68 18.59
CA PHE A 403 16.88 13.22 17.47
C PHE A 403 17.56 13.50 16.12
N ASP A 404 18.23 14.63 15.97
CA ASP A 404 19.02 14.96 14.77
C ASP A 404 20.13 13.93 14.53
N CYS A 405 20.85 13.47 15.58
CA CYS A 405 21.85 12.40 15.48
C CYS A 405 21.28 11.09 14.90
N PHE A 406 20.01 10.77 15.19
CA PHE A 406 19.33 9.56 14.73
C PHE A 406 18.49 9.77 13.45
N ASN A 407 18.56 10.94 12.83
CA ASN A 407 17.75 11.27 11.66
C ASN A 407 18.55 12.00 10.56
N SER A 408 19.87 11.76 10.49
CA SER A 408 20.76 12.40 9.51
C SER A 408 20.61 11.80 8.12
N SER A 409 20.48 12.66 7.11
CA SER A 409 20.20 12.26 5.72
C SER A 409 21.28 12.68 4.72
N LYS A 410 22.12 13.66 5.07
CA LYS A 410 23.14 14.22 4.21
C LYS A 410 24.52 13.96 4.79
N ARG A 411 25.53 13.90 3.91
CA ARG A 411 26.93 13.82 4.31
C ARG A 411 27.35 15.08 5.08
N PHE A 412 26.97 16.25 4.55
CA PHE A 412 27.18 17.54 5.18
C PHE A 412 25.84 18.28 5.33
N ASP A 413 25.61 18.87 6.50
CA ASP A 413 24.49 19.77 6.77
C ASP A 413 25.03 21.06 7.44
N LYS A 414 24.17 22.07 7.62
CA LYS A 414 24.55 23.28 8.36
C LYS A 414 24.61 23.03 9.87
N LEU A 415 23.87 22.03 10.34
CA LEU A 415 23.80 21.66 11.75
C LEU A 415 24.65 20.43 12.01
N SER A 416 25.60 20.53 12.94
CA SER A 416 26.64 19.53 13.24
C SER A 416 26.12 18.12 13.56
N TYR A 417 24.91 18.00 14.12
CA TYR A 417 24.29 16.71 14.46
C TYR A 417 23.40 16.13 13.35
N ARG A 418 23.29 16.79 12.20
CA ARG A 418 22.53 16.31 11.02
C ARG A 418 23.42 15.73 9.92
N HIS A 419 24.73 15.71 10.14
CA HIS A 419 25.70 15.09 9.24
C HIS A 419 25.61 13.56 9.33
N ALA A 420 26.15 12.88 8.33
CA ALA A 420 26.34 11.44 8.44
C ALA A 420 27.19 11.13 9.68
N PHE A 421 26.83 10.08 10.39
CA PHE A 421 27.55 9.64 11.58
C PHE A 421 28.90 9.06 11.14
N SER A 422 30.00 9.59 11.67
CA SER A 422 31.37 9.19 11.32
C SER A 422 32.29 9.26 12.54
N SER A 423 33.46 8.62 12.48
CA SER A 423 34.46 8.64 13.57
C SER A 423 34.98 10.04 13.89
N SER A 424 35.05 10.93 12.90
CA SER A 424 35.53 12.31 13.04
C SER A 424 34.46 13.28 13.53
N SER A 425 33.22 12.83 13.66
CA SER A 425 32.10 13.69 14.00
C SER A 425 31.92 13.86 15.52
N ARG A 426 31.35 15.01 15.93
CA ARG A 426 31.05 15.30 17.35
C ARG A 426 29.97 14.40 17.96
N HIS A 427 29.31 13.57 17.15
CA HIS A 427 28.22 12.72 17.61
C HIS A 427 28.66 11.74 18.71
N LYS A 428 29.84 11.10 18.59
CA LYS A 428 30.28 10.08 19.58
C LYS A 428 30.38 10.67 20.99
N VAL A 429 31.02 11.85 21.11
CA VAL A 429 31.15 12.57 22.39
C VAL A 429 29.79 13.00 22.94
N PHE A 430 28.96 13.63 22.11
CA PHE A 430 27.62 14.06 22.52
C PHE A 430 26.74 12.88 22.96
N LEU A 431 26.74 11.78 22.22
CA LEU A 431 25.96 10.59 22.54
C LEU A 431 26.43 9.90 23.84
N GLN A 432 27.74 9.87 24.09
CA GLN A 432 28.29 9.37 25.35
C GLN A 432 27.88 10.25 26.54
N ASP A 433 27.84 11.56 26.37
CA ASP A 433 27.35 12.50 27.38
C ASP A 433 25.85 12.33 27.63
N MET A 434 25.06 12.24 26.56
CA MET A 434 23.62 11.96 26.62
C MET A 434 23.31 10.64 27.36
N LEU A 435 24.13 9.61 27.20
CA LEU A 435 23.98 8.35 27.95
C LEU A 435 24.08 8.54 29.46
N LYS A 436 25.03 9.37 29.94
CA LYS A 436 25.19 9.66 31.37
C LYS A 436 23.92 10.30 31.92
N HIS A 437 23.39 11.30 31.20
CA HIS A 437 22.20 12.04 31.61
C HIS A 437 20.91 11.22 31.53
N LEU A 438 20.72 10.42 30.47
CA LEU A 438 19.55 9.54 30.32
C LEU A 438 19.50 8.42 31.35
N THR A 439 20.64 8.01 31.91
CA THR A 439 20.69 6.93 32.91
C THR A 439 20.21 7.42 34.29
N ILE A 440 20.42 8.70 34.60
CA ILE A 440 20.01 9.32 35.87
C ILE A 440 18.70 10.11 35.78
N SER A 441 18.18 10.32 34.57
CA SER A 441 16.95 11.08 34.35
C SER A 441 15.71 10.30 34.76
N GLN A 442 14.66 11.02 35.12
CA GLN A 442 13.44 10.40 35.62
C GLN A 442 12.20 11.23 35.33
N PHE A 443 11.13 10.59 34.88
CA PHE A 443 9.80 11.20 34.89
C PHE A 443 9.22 11.15 36.31
N LEU A 444 8.91 12.33 36.86
CA LEU A 444 8.41 12.54 38.21
C LEU A 444 6.89 12.27 38.25
N GLY A 445 6.43 11.53 39.26
CA GLY A 445 5.01 11.17 39.41
C GLY A 445 4.52 10.06 38.48
N ALA A 446 5.39 9.50 37.62
CA ALA A 446 5.04 8.35 36.79
C ALA A 446 5.11 7.05 37.63
N PRO A 447 4.07 6.19 37.61
CA PRO A 447 4.05 4.95 38.41
C PRO A 447 5.15 3.97 38.01
N ARG A 448 5.57 4.04 36.75
CA ARG A 448 6.72 3.32 36.22
C ARG A 448 7.44 4.24 35.24
N GLN A 449 8.76 4.18 35.22
CA GLN A 449 9.54 4.95 34.25
C GLN A 449 9.15 4.58 32.82
N PRO A 450 8.79 5.57 31.97
CA PRO A 450 8.41 5.34 30.59
C PRO A 450 9.50 4.59 29.82
N ASP A 451 9.09 3.57 29.05
CA ASP A 451 10.03 2.71 28.33
C ASP A 451 10.88 3.49 27.31
N CYS A 452 10.47 4.69 26.88
CA CYS A 452 11.19 5.48 25.89
C CYS A 452 12.57 5.97 26.37
N VAL A 453 12.76 6.19 27.68
CA VAL A 453 14.08 6.56 28.24
C VAL A 453 15.06 5.41 28.07
N ARG A 454 14.66 4.20 28.49
CA ARG A 454 15.44 2.97 28.28
C ARG A 454 15.64 2.68 26.78
N GLY A 455 14.65 3.00 25.95
CA GLY A 455 14.74 2.88 24.51
C GLY A 455 15.83 3.76 23.91
N TRP A 456 15.96 5.01 24.37
CA TRP A 456 17.04 5.90 23.94
C TRP A 456 18.41 5.42 24.40
N VAL A 457 18.54 4.97 25.66
CA VAL A 457 19.81 4.40 26.16
C VAL A 457 20.26 3.22 25.29
N LEU A 458 19.34 2.30 24.99
CA LEU A 458 19.61 1.16 24.10
C LEU A 458 20.00 1.62 22.70
N ASN A 459 19.25 2.54 22.09
CA ASN A 459 19.54 3.05 20.75
C ASN A 459 20.92 3.71 20.65
N ILE A 460 21.31 4.48 21.66
CA ILE A 460 22.63 5.14 21.68
C ILE A 460 23.75 4.10 21.75
N ARG A 461 23.67 3.16 22.69
CA ARG A 461 24.67 2.08 22.79
C ARG A 461 24.71 1.25 21.51
N SER A 462 23.55 0.89 20.97
CA SER A 462 23.46 0.16 19.69
C SER A 462 24.10 0.91 18.54
N LEU A 463 23.86 2.22 18.39
CA LEU A 463 24.40 2.99 17.28
C LEU A 463 25.92 3.08 17.35
N LEU A 464 26.47 3.34 18.55
CA LEU A 464 27.91 3.39 18.77
C LEU A 464 28.57 2.05 18.44
N MET A 465 28.04 0.94 18.96
CA MET A 465 28.59 -0.39 18.72
C MET A 465 28.41 -0.85 17.27
N LEU A 466 27.26 -0.57 16.66
CA LEU A 466 26.99 -0.88 15.25
C LEU A 466 27.98 -0.14 14.34
N PHE A 467 28.23 1.15 14.60
CA PHE A 467 29.17 1.92 13.80
C PHE A 467 30.60 1.39 13.93
N ASP A 468 31.07 1.14 15.16
CA ASP A 468 32.41 0.59 15.39
C ASP A 468 32.55 -0.79 14.71
N HIS A 469 31.51 -1.63 14.72
CA HIS A 469 31.47 -2.91 14.00
C HIS A 469 31.50 -2.76 12.48
N LEU A 470 30.72 -1.82 11.92
CA LEU A 470 30.67 -1.59 10.46
C LEU A 470 31.95 -0.95 9.93
N ALA A 471 32.57 -0.05 10.70
CA ALA A 471 33.85 0.54 10.36
C ALA A 471 34.97 -0.52 10.33
N SER A 472 35.05 -1.35 11.38
CA SER A 472 36.12 -2.35 11.52
C SER A 472 35.96 -3.53 10.56
N ASN A 473 34.74 -4.05 10.39
CA ASN A 473 34.50 -5.31 9.68
C ASN A 473 33.95 -5.14 8.26
N CYS A 474 33.50 -3.95 7.88
CA CYS A 474 32.85 -3.71 6.60
C CYS A 474 33.42 -2.50 5.84
N GLY A 475 34.44 -1.81 6.39
CA GLY A 475 35.07 -0.66 5.74
C GLY A 475 34.17 0.58 5.60
N VAL A 476 33.08 0.67 6.40
CA VAL A 476 32.11 1.76 6.31
C VAL A 476 32.61 2.97 7.11
N SER A 477 32.90 4.08 6.44
CA SER A 477 33.42 5.30 7.08
C SER A 477 32.33 6.25 7.61
N GLU A 478 31.14 6.22 7.00
CA GLU A 478 30.04 7.11 7.35
C GLU A 478 28.66 6.42 7.19
N ILE A 479 27.71 6.75 8.07
CA ILE A 479 26.36 6.19 8.04
C ILE A 479 25.30 7.28 8.13
N LYS A 480 24.29 7.20 7.26
CA LYS A 480 23.09 8.06 7.31
C LYS A 480 22.08 7.46 8.28
N THR A 481 21.92 8.04 9.46
CA THR A 481 21.05 7.47 10.50
C THR A 481 19.55 7.56 10.16
N ARG A 482 19.17 8.38 9.16
CA ARG A 482 17.83 8.35 8.53
C ARG A 482 17.47 6.98 7.95
N LEU A 483 18.47 6.18 7.58
CA LEU A 483 18.30 4.80 7.12
C LEU A 483 18.16 3.81 8.29
N LEU A 484 18.24 4.24 9.55
CA LEU A 484 18.16 3.40 10.75
C LEU A 484 16.86 3.65 11.55
N ASN A 485 15.73 3.83 10.85
CA ASN A 485 14.39 3.95 11.46
C ASN A 485 13.29 3.22 10.65
N GLN A 486 12.06 3.15 11.16
CA GLN A 486 11.00 2.36 10.51
C GLN A 486 10.16 3.14 9.49
N ASP A 487 10.45 4.43 9.24
CA ASP A 487 9.63 5.30 8.38
C ASP A 487 9.43 4.72 6.96
N ALA A 488 10.39 3.97 6.43
CA ALA A 488 10.27 3.35 5.10
C ALA A 488 9.08 2.38 5.03
N LEU A 489 8.81 1.67 6.13
CA LEU A 489 7.70 0.73 6.29
C LEU A 489 6.38 1.46 6.55
N GLU A 490 6.36 2.50 7.39
CA GLU A 490 5.17 3.34 7.61
C GLU A 490 4.70 4.04 6.33
N ASN A 491 5.64 4.50 5.50
CA ASN A 491 5.33 5.06 4.19
C ASN A 491 4.70 4.02 3.26
N THR A 492 5.18 2.77 3.30
CA THR A 492 4.57 1.65 2.57
C THR A 492 3.13 1.43 3.02
N PHE A 493 2.84 1.43 4.33
CA PHE A 493 1.46 1.33 4.83
C PHE A 493 0.59 2.50 4.37
N SER A 494 1.14 3.72 4.38
CA SER A 494 0.43 4.90 3.91
C SER A 494 0.07 4.80 2.42
N THR A 495 0.97 4.30 1.59
CA THR A 495 0.69 4.06 0.16
C THR A 495 -0.40 3.01 -0.03
N ILE A 496 -0.37 1.89 0.71
CA ILE A 496 -1.42 0.85 0.64
C ILE A 496 -2.78 1.43 1.02
N ARG A 497 -2.86 2.24 2.09
CA ARG A 497 -4.12 2.89 2.50
C ARG A 497 -4.66 3.81 1.40
N GLN A 498 -3.80 4.60 0.76
CA GLN A 498 -4.19 5.54 -0.29
C GLN A 498 -4.73 4.83 -1.56
N GLN A 499 -4.18 3.66 -1.91
CA GLN A 499 -4.59 2.91 -3.11
C GLN A 499 -6.07 2.49 -3.10
N HIS A 500 -6.69 2.39 -1.92
CA HIS A 500 -8.09 1.98 -1.75
C HIS A 500 -9.03 3.16 -1.46
N GLY A 501 -8.61 4.40 -1.72
CA GLY A 501 -9.41 5.60 -1.52
C GLY A 501 -9.47 6.03 -0.05
N CYS A 502 -10.63 6.52 0.42
CA CYS A 502 -10.82 7.03 1.78
C CYS A 502 -10.96 5.92 2.85
N SER A 503 -10.41 4.72 2.62
CA SER A 503 -10.47 3.62 3.58
C SER A 503 -9.21 3.60 4.44
N ASP A 504 -9.29 4.19 5.63
CA ASP A 504 -8.16 4.24 6.57
C ASP A 504 -7.67 2.86 7.03
N HIS A 505 -8.54 1.84 6.91
CA HIS A 505 -8.26 0.44 7.27
C HIS A 505 -8.61 -0.49 6.10
N PRO A 506 -7.63 -0.98 5.31
CA PRO A 506 -7.88 -1.94 4.24
C PRO A 506 -8.30 -3.30 4.83
N THR A 507 -9.09 -4.08 4.09
CA THR A 507 -9.32 -5.51 4.39
C THR A 507 -8.07 -6.32 4.05
N ALA A 508 -7.98 -7.57 4.53
CA ALA A 508 -6.86 -8.47 4.20
C ALA A 508 -6.63 -8.60 2.68
N THR A 509 -7.68 -8.82 1.90
CA THR A 509 -7.58 -8.89 0.43
C THR A 509 -7.12 -7.58 -0.21
N GLN A 510 -7.62 -6.43 0.30
CA GLN A 510 -7.17 -5.13 -0.18
C GLN A 510 -5.68 -4.93 0.14
N PHE A 511 -5.27 -5.30 1.34
CA PHE A 511 -3.88 -5.21 1.77
C PHE A 511 -2.93 -6.03 0.87
N GLU A 512 -3.28 -7.29 0.58
CA GLU A 512 -2.54 -8.13 -0.38
C GLU A 512 -2.47 -7.48 -1.77
N SER A 513 -3.60 -6.97 -2.28
CA SER A 513 -3.63 -6.27 -3.57
C SER A 513 -2.71 -5.05 -3.58
N GLY A 514 -2.67 -4.27 -2.49
CA GLY A 514 -1.78 -3.13 -2.39
C GLY A 514 -0.31 -3.50 -2.27
N LEU A 515 0.01 -4.61 -1.60
CA LEU A 515 1.37 -5.15 -1.60
C LEU A 515 1.80 -5.64 -2.98
N LYS A 516 0.93 -6.34 -3.72
CA LYS A 516 1.18 -6.75 -5.11
C LYS A 516 1.47 -5.53 -6.00
N ALA A 517 0.67 -4.48 -5.85
CA ALA A 517 0.87 -3.20 -6.53
C ALA A 517 2.25 -2.62 -6.27
N LEU A 518 2.67 -2.60 -5.01
CA LEU A 518 3.96 -2.04 -4.61
C LEU A 518 5.13 -2.85 -5.16
N CYS A 519 5.04 -4.18 -5.14
CA CYS A 519 6.06 -5.05 -5.73
C CYS A 519 6.23 -4.75 -7.23
N LEU A 520 5.12 -4.68 -7.97
CA LEU A 520 5.14 -4.37 -9.41
C LEU A 520 5.66 -2.96 -9.69
N SER A 521 5.27 -1.96 -8.89
CA SER A 521 5.71 -0.58 -9.08
C SER A 521 7.18 -0.35 -8.71
N SER A 522 7.71 -1.07 -7.72
CA SER A 522 9.10 -0.93 -7.26
C SER A 522 10.07 -1.55 -8.28
N MET A 523 9.67 -2.66 -8.91
CA MET A 523 10.43 -3.25 -10.03
C MET A 523 10.42 -2.38 -11.29
N SER A 524 9.44 -1.47 -11.44
CA SER A 524 9.39 -0.51 -12.55
C SER A 524 10.24 0.76 -12.31
N LYS A 525 10.76 0.97 -11.11
CA LYS A 525 11.57 2.14 -10.73
C LYS A 525 12.99 1.72 -10.34
N LEU A 526 13.88 1.58 -11.33
CA LEU A 526 15.33 1.55 -11.16
C LEU A 526 15.99 2.57 -12.13
N PRO A 527 17.21 3.07 -11.84
CA PRO A 527 17.56 4.50 -11.91
C PRO A 527 17.83 5.05 -13.31
N THR A 528 17.50 6.33 -13.50
CA THR A 528 18.09 7.20 -14.52
C THR A 528 19.55 7.52 -14.19
N SER A 529 20.46 6.59 -14.45
CA SER A 529 21.87 6.89 -14.75
C SER A 529 22.55 5.64 -15.30
N THR A 530 22.96 5.74 -16.57
CA THR A 530 24.02 4.96 -17.23
C THR A 530 23.75 3.48 -17.54
N ASN A 531 23.56 3.20 -18.84
CA ASN A 531 23.74 1.92 -19.56
C ASN A 531 23.20 0.61 -18.94
N CYS A 532 21.99 0.61 -18.38
CA CYS A 532 21.35 -0.64 -17.89
C CYS A 532 19.94 -0.84 -18.44
N GLU A 533 19.70 -0.58 -19.74
CA GLU A 533 18.40 -0.89 -20.35
C GLU A 533 18.12 -2.41 -20.40
N GLU A 534 19.17 -3.26 -20.45
CA GLU A 534 19.04 -4.72 -20.42
C GLU A 534 18.68 -5.31 -19.02
N GLU A 535 19.03 -4.63 -17.91
CA GLU A 535 18.75 -5.16 -16.56
C GLU A 535 17.30 -4.98 -16.10
N LEU A 536 16.64 -3.89 -16.53
CA LEU A 536 15.22 -3.68 -16.29
C LEU A 536 14.38 -4.73 -17.04
N GLU A 537 14.81 -5.10 -18.24
CA GLU A 537 14.23 -6.21 -18.99
C GLU A 537 14.40 -7.53 -18.22
N ASN A 538 15.55 -7.81 -17.60
CA ASN A 538 15.77 -9.04 -16.83
C ASN A 538 14.91 -9.16 -15.54
N ALA A 539 14.65 -8.06 -14.83
CA ALA A 539 13.74 -8.04 -13.67
C ALA A 539 12.26 -8.18 -14.09
N LEU A 540 11.85 -7.53 -15.20
CA LEU A 540 10.51 -7.65 -15.79
C LEU A 540 10.28 -9.03 -16.44
N ILE A 541 11.34 -9.61 -16.96
CA ILE A 541 11.41 -10.98 -17.48
C ILE A 541 11.23 -11.98 -16.35
N CYS A 542 11.69 -11.74 -15.12
CA CYS A 542 11.43 -12.68 -14.02
C CYS A 542 9.93 -12.90 -13.77
N ILE A 543 9.09 -11.87 -13.79
CA ILE A 543 7.64 -12.03 -13.56
C ILE A 543 6.94 -12.71 -14.76
N SER A 544 7.42 -12.46 -15.98
CA SER A 544 6.84 -13.05 -17.19
C SER A 544 7.38 -14.45 -17.53
N LYS A 545 8.61 -14.78 -17.09
CA LYS A 545 9.23 -16.13 -17.13
C LYS A 545 8.88 -16.99 -15.93
N LEU A 546 8.30 -16.43 -14.86
CA LEU A 546 7.48 -17.17 -13.90
C LEU A 546 6.18 -17.62 -14.61
N LYS A 547 6.32 -18.46 -15.64
CA LYS A 547 5.27 -19.40 -16.02
C LYS A 547 4.88 -20.11 -14.73
N GLY A 548 3.58 -20.23 -14.49
CA GLY A 548 3.07 -20.98 -13.36
C GLY A 548 3.63 -22.39 -13.41
N GLY A 549 4.67 -22.64 -12.62
CA GLY A 549 4.84 -23.92 -11.97
C GLY A 549 3.68 -24.02 -11.00
N SER A 550 2.64 -24.72 -11.40
CA SER A 550 1.85 -25.50 -10.45
C SER A 550 2.74 -26.63 -9.92
N ASP A 551 3.86 -26.28 -9.29
CA ASP A 551 4.46 -27.14 -8.27
C ASP A 551 3.87 -26.60 -6.98
N HIS A 552 2.69 -27.12 -6.68
CA HIS A 552 2.28 -27.27 -5.30
C HIS A 552 3.37 -28.13 -4.65
N GLY A 553 4.38 -27.49 -4.07
CA GLY A 553 5.20 -28.13 -3.06
C GLY A 553 4.22 -28.64 -2.01
N SER A 554 4.02 -29.95 -2.00
CA SER A 554 3.41 -30.69 -0.92
C SER A 554 4.21 -30.33 0.32
N CYS A 555 3.70 -29.40 1.12
CA CYS A 555 4.04 -29.41 2.53
C CYS A 555 3.43 -30.69 3.07
N GLU A 556 4.23 -31.75 3.12
CA GLU A 556 4.02 -32.90 3.99
C GLU A 556 4.10 -32.38 5.44
N GLY A 557 3.07 -31.66 5.87
CA GLY A 557 2.74 -31.58 7.28
C GLY A 557 1.95 -32.85 7.56
N ASN A 558 2.43 -33.67 8.50
CA ASN A 558 1.74 -34.83 9.04
C ASN A 558 0.21 -34.59 9.07
N GLU A 559 -0.48 -35.11 8.05
CA GLU A 559 -1.92 -35.26 8.07
C GLU A 559 -2.17 -36.37 9.08
N GLN A 560 -2.33 -36.00 10.36
CA GLN A 560 -3.11 -36.85 11.23
C GLN A 560 -4.49 -36.90 10.60
N GLU A 561 -4.76 -38.01 9.90
CA GLU A 561 -6.10 -38.49 9.60
C GLU A 561 -6.85 -38.59 10.94
N GLU A 562 -7.45 -37.48 11.36
CA GLU A 562 -8.56 -37.53 12.31
C GLU A 562 -9.63 -38.37 11.61
N ARG A 563 -9.77 -39.61 12.08
CA ARG A 563 -10.86 -40.52 11.74
C ARG A 563 -12.14 -39.71 11.67
N VAL A 564 -12.85 -39.83 10.55
CA VAL A 564 -14.20 -39.32 10.42
C VAL A 564 -15.01 -40.02 11.50
N ASP A 565 -15.26 -39.33 12.63
CA ASP A 565 -16.25 -39.80 13.59
C ASP A 565 -17.53 -40.09 12.82
N GLU A 566 -17.96 -41.35 12.85
CA GLU A 566 -19.18 -41.89 12.22
C GLU A 566 -20.47 -41.27 12.78
N GLN A 567 -20.38 -40.22 13.60
CA GLN A 567 -21.54 -39.48 14.08
C GLN A 567 -21.93 -38.38 13.09
N ILE A 568 -22.56 -38.76 11.97
CA ILE A 568 -23.37 -37.82 11.19
C ILE A 568 -24.81 -37.85 11.72
N MET A 569 -25.34 -36.65 11.96
CA MET A 569 -26.77 -36.27 11.93
C MET A 569 -27.51 -36.06 13.25
N ASN A 570 -27.03 -35.12 14.07
CA ASN A 570 -27.96 -34.11 14.60
C ASN A 570 -27.99 -32.93 13.63
N ILE A 571 -28.67 -33.09 12.48
CA ILE A 571 -28.96 -31.98 11.59
C ILE A 571 -29.96 -31.11 12.34
N THR A 572 -29.54 -29.94 12.82
CA THR A 572 -30.49 -28.96 13.33
C THR A 572 -31.39 -28.58 12.15
N PRO A 573 -32.71 -28.86 12.22
CA PRO A 573 -33.60 -28.51 11.14
C PRO A 573 -33.63 -26.98 10.97
N LEU A 574 -33.72 -26.53 9.72
CA LEU A 574 -33.95 -25.11 9.43
C LEU A 574 -35.28 -24.69 10.06
N GLY A 575 -35.33 -23.48 10.61
CA GLY A 575 -36.61 -22.92 11.07
C GLY A 575 -37.59 -22.77 9.89
N SER A 576 -38.89 -22.85 10.15
CA SER A 576 -39.95 -22.79 9.12
C SER A 576 -39.85 -21.57 8.19
N VAL A 577 -39.38 -20.43 8.71
CA VAL A 577 -39.13 -19.21 7.95
C VAL A 577 -37.85 -19.30 7.11
N GLU A 578 -36.79 -19.91 7.65
CA GLU A 578 -35.53 -20.08 6.92
C GLU A 578 -35.67 -21.09 5.78
N GLU A 579 -36.49 -22.12 5.95
CA GLU A 579 -36.82 -23.07 4.88
C GLU A 579 -37.42 -22.40 3.66
N ASN A 580 -38.32 -21.43 3.87
CA ASN A 580 -38.92 -20.65 2.80
C ASN A 580 -37.87 -19.87 1.97
N ALA A 581 -36.94 -19.22 2.66
CA ALA A 581 -35.84 -18.52 2.01
C ALA A 581 -34.88 -19.49 1.31
N PHE A 582 -34.61 -20.63 1.93
CA PHE A 582 -33.72 -21.66 1.41
C PHE A 582 -34.30 -22.31 0.15
N TYR A 583 -35.59 -22.66 0.12
CA TYR A 583 -36.29 -23.21 -1.06
C TYR A 583 -36.18 -22.28 -2.27
N HIS A 584 -36.44 -20.99 -2.09
CA HIS A 584 -36.25 -20.00 -3.15
C HIS A 584 -34.78 -19.93 -3.63
N CYS A 585 -33.82 -20.02 -2.70
CA CYS A 585 -32.40 -20.08 -3.03
C CYS A 585 -32.02 -21.34 -3.82
N CYS A 586 -32.57 -22.51 -3.46
CA CYS A 586 -32.41 -23.76 -4.19
C CYS A 586 -32.87 -23.63 -5.64
N GLY A 587 -34.04 -23.00 -5.88
CA GLY A 587 -34.52 -22.68 -7.22
C GLY A 587 -33.53 -21.84 -8.05
N PHE A 588 -32.88 -20.85 -7.42
CA PHE A 588 -31.82 -20.07 -8.06
C PHE A 588 -30.57 -20.91 -8.37
N ILE A 589 -30.13 -21.78 -7.44
CA ILE A 589 -28.97 -22.65 -7.64
C ILE A 589 -29.23 -23.63 -8.79
N THR A 590 -30.40 -24.28 -8.82
CA THR A 590 -30.79 -25.21 -9.89
C THR A 590 -30.84 -24.50 -11.24
N LYS A 591 -31.37 -23.27 -11.31
CA LYS A 591 -31.34 -22.45 -12.53
C LYS A 591 -29.92 -22.16 -13.01
N GLN A 592 -28.98 -21.86 -12.11
CA GLN A 592 -27.59 -21.61 -12.46
C GLN A 592 -26.85 -22.89 -12.86
N PHE A 593 -27.19 -24.02 -12.23
CA PHE A 593 -26.68 -25.33 -12.60
C PHE A 593 -27.09 -25.68 -14.03
N LEU A 594 -28.38 -25.60 -14.37
CA LEU A 594 -28.86 -25.93 -15.71
C LEU A 594 -28.20 -25.07 -16.79
N LYS A 595 -27.97 -23.77 -16.53
CA LYS A 595 -27.22 -22.90 -17.44
C LYS A 595 -25.78 -23.35 -17.67
N LYS A 596 -25.10 -23.84 -16.63
CA LYS A 596 -23.72 -24.35 -16.74
C LYS A 596 -23.67 -25.73 -17.38
N HIS A 597 -24.64 -26.58 -17.06
CA HIS A 597 -24.76 -27.93 -17.56
C HIS A 597 -25.66 -27.97 -18.83
N ARG A 598 -25.39 -27.03 -19.75
CA ARG A 598 -25.93 -26.95 -21.12
C ARG A 598 -27.45 -27.22 -21.26
N ASN A 599 -28.25 -26.86 -20.27
CA ASN A 599 -29.69 -27.13 -20.20
C ASN A 599 -30.05 -28.61 -20.47
N CYS A 600 -29.39 -29.56 -19.81
CA CYS A 600 -29.76 -30.98 -19.88
C CYS A 600 -31.25 -31.20 -19.58
N ASP A 601 -32.00 -31.75 -20.55
CA ASP A 601 -33.44 -31.97 -20.44
C ASP A 601 -33.80 -33.02 -19.37
N ASN A 602 -32.93 -34.02 -19.15
CA ASN A 602 -33.13 -35.00 -18.08
C ASN A 602 -33.05 -34.31 -16.70
N CYS A 603 -32.00 -33.54 -16.46
CA CYS A 603 -31.86 -32.76 -15.22
C CYS A 603 -33.00 -31.75 -15.05
N LYS A 604 -33.47 -31.13 -16.13
CA LYS A 604 -34.59 -30.19 -16.08
C LYS A 604 -35.89 -30.88 -15.67
N ARG A 605 -36.13 -32.10 -16.16
CA ARG A 605 -37.31 -32.90 -15.80
C ARG A 605 -37.27 -33.38 -14.36
N GLN A 606 -36.12 -33.87 -13.90
CA GLN A 606 -36.01 -34.49 -12.57
C GLN A 606 -35.82 -33.47 -11.44
N LEU A 607 -35.15 -32.34 -11.70
CA LEU A 607 -34.82 -31.36 -10.66
C LEU A 607 -35.87 -30.26 -10.46
N LEU A 608 -36.76 -30.02 -11.43
CA LEU A 608 -37.72 -28.92 -11.40
C LEU A 608 -39.16 -29.42 -11.51
N VAL A 609 -40.06 -28.74 -10.81
CA VAL A 609 -41.52 -28.92 -10.97
C VAL A 609 -41.93 -28.47 -12.37
N GLN A 610 -42.74 -29.30 -13.05
CA GLN A 610 -43.19 -29.01 -14.40
C GLN A 610 -44.17 -27.83 -14.43
N PRO A 611 -44.26 -27.07 -15.53
CA PRO A 611 -45.08 -25.85 -15.60
C PRO A 611 -46.57 -26.04 -15.28
N ASP A 612 -47.11 -27.20 -15.62
CA ASP A 612 -48.48 -27.67 -15.42
C ASP A 612 -48.77 -28.10 -13.97
N GLU A 613 -47.75 -28.47 -13.20
CA GLU A 613 -47.87 -28.96 -11.82
C GLU A 613 -47.55 -27.89 -10.77
N ARG A 614 -47.42 -26.61 -11.18
CA ARG A 614 -47.01 -25.52 -10.29
C ARG A 614 -48.14 -25.03 -9.40
N VAL A 615 -48.48 -25.84 -8.40
CA VAL A 615 -49.44 -25.52 -7.35
C VAL A 615 -48.73 -25.41 -6.01
N MET A 616 -49.15 -24.45 -5.18
CA MET A 616 -48.64 -24.35 -3.82
C MET A 616 -49.21 -25.48 -2.96
N THR A 617 -48.37 -26.43 -2.56
CA THR A 617 -48.76 -27.59 -1.75
C THR A 617 -48.14 -27.58 -0.36
N GLN A 618 -47.04 -26.84 -0.17
CA GLN A 618 -46.23 -26.91 1.05
C GLN A 618 -45.88 -25.52 1.61
N ASN A 619 -45.80 -25.41 2.93
CA ASN A 619 -45.54 -24.15 3.63
C ASN A 619 -44.18 -23.53 3.30
N TYR A 620 -43.17 -24.32 2.93
CA TYR A 620 -41.85 -23.80 2.54
C TYR A 620 -41.85 -23.12 1.15
N GLN A 621 -42.98 -23.14 0.42
CA GLN A 621 -43.11 -22.53 -0.90
C GLN A 621 -43.68 -21.10 -0.84
N LEU A 622 -44.24 -20.67 0.31
CA LEU A 622 -44.93 -19.39 0.49
C LEU A 622 -44.10 -18.19 0.03
N PHE A 623 -42.81 -18.14 0.40
CA PHE A 623 -41.95 -17.03 -0.01
C PHE A 623 -41.71 -16.98 -1.53
N ALA A 624 -41.61 -18.15 -2.18
CA ALA A 624 -41.46 -18.20 -3.63
C ALA A 624 -42.76 -17.78 -4.34
N TYR A 625 -43.91 -18.18 -3.79
CA TYR A 625 -45.24 -17.81 -4.27
C TYR A 625 -45.43 -16.28 -4.26
N PHE A 626 -45.29 -15.64 -3.09
CA PHE A 626 -45.47 -14.18 -2.96
C PHE A 626 -44.43 -13.35 -3.70
N LYS A 627 -43.29 -13.93 -4.05
CA LYS A 627 -42.22 -13.24 -4.78
C LYS A 627 -42.38 -13.34 -6.30
N ALA A 628 -43.23 -14.23 -6.80
CA ALA A 628 -43.49 -14.32 -8.21
C ALA A 628 -44.20 -13.04 -8.71
N TYR A 629 -43.64 -12.40 -9.72
CA TYR A 629 -44.37 -11.36 -10.47
C TYR A 629 -45.36 -12.06 -11.39
N SER A 630 -46.63 -12.11 -10.98
CA SER A 630 -47.72 -12.66 -11.80
C SER A 630 -48.61 -11.52 -12.29
N ASP A 631 -48.25 -10.91 -13.42
CA ASP A 631 -49.12 -9.93 -14.11
C ASP A 631 -50.26 -10.63 -14.87
N ALA A 632 -50.25 -11.97 -14.94
CA ALA A 632 -51.25 -12.78 -15.63
C ALA A 632 -51.90 -13.76 -14.65
N LEU A 633 -53.24 -13.73 -14.59
CA LEU A 633 -54.07 -14.75 -13.92
C LEU A 633 -53.68 -16.15 -14.43
N GLY A 634 -53.40 -17.08 -13.49
CA GLY A 634 -53.14 -18.49 -13.80
C GLY A 634 -51.67 -18.94 -13.79
N LYS A 635 -50.71 -18.10 -13.37
CA LYS A 635 -49.31 -18.54 -13.13
C LYS A 635 -48.87 -18.27 -11.69
N GLU A 636 -49.29 -19.14 -10.77
CA GLU A 636 -49.06 -19.04 -9.31
C GLU A 636 -47.59 -18.79 -8.89
N PHE A 637 -46.61 -19.23 -9.68
CA PHE A 637 -45.18 -19.01 -9.41
C PHE A 637 -44.44 -18.24 -10.52
N GLY A 638 -45.17 -17.68 -11.49
CA GLY A 638 -44.60 -16.95 -12.62
C GLY A 638 -43.46 -17.69 -13.33
N ASN A 639 -42.34 -17.00 -13.55
CA ASN A 639 -41.15 -17.52 -14.24
C ASN A 639 -40.04 -18.01 -13.28
N LEU A 640 -40.36 -18.24 -12.00
CA LEU A 640 -39.40 -18.79 -11.05
C LEU A 640 -39.13 -20.27 -11.37
N CYS A 641 -37.92 -20.72 -11.01
CA CYS A 641 -37.55 -22.14 -11.08
C CYS A 641 -37.83 -22.75 -9.71
N LEU A 642 -38.67 -23.78 -9.66
CA LEU A 642 -39.08 -24.46 -8.44
C LEU A 642 -38.43 -25.85 -8.40
N PRO A 643 -37.60 -26.17 -7.40
CA PRO A 643 -37.11 -27.52 -7.19
C PRO A 643 -38.25 -28.50 -6.89
N THR A 644 -38.14 -29.75 -7.34
CA THR A 644 -39.04 -30.83 -6.85
C THR A 644 -38.82 -31.08 -5.36
N GLU A 645 -39.80 -31.65 -4.66
CA GLU A 645 -39.69 -31.98 -3.22
C GLU A 645 -38.47 -32.87 -2.95
N GLN A 646 -38.30 -33.92 -3.73
CA GLN A 646 -37.14 -34.81 -3.64
C GLN A 646 -35.80 -34.06 -3.86
N THR A 647 -35.76 -33.08 -4.77
CA THR A 647 -34.57 -32.24 -4.99
C THR A 647 -34.32 -31.32 -3.79
N PHE A 648 -35.38 -30.80 -3.17
CA PHE A 648 -35.27 -29.95 -2.00
C PHE A 648 -34.74 -30.73 -0.79
N ASP A 649 -35.13 -32.00 -0.62
CA ASP A 649 -34.58 -32.85 0.43
C ASP A 649 -33.09 -33.14 0.26
N VAL A 650 -32.63 -33.32 -0.99
CA VAL A 650 -31.19 -33.39 -1.29
C VAL A 650 -30.50 -32.08 -0.85
N PHE A 651 -31.07 -30.91 -1.17
CA PHE A 651 -30.52 -29.64 -0.70
C PHE A 651 -30.50 -29.50 0.83
N ARG A 652 -31.53 -29.95 1.55
CA ARG A 652 -31.56 -29.95 3.02
C ARG A 652 -30.42 -30.78 3.60
N LYS A 653 -30.19 -31.99 3.07
CA LYS A 653 -29.05 -32.84 3.47
C LYS A 653 -27.72 -32.15 3.17
N MET A 654 -27.58 -31.54 1.99
CA MET A 654 -26.37 -30.79 1.61
C MET A 654 -26.11 -29.59 2.54
N GLU A 655 -27.16 -28.87 2.96
CA GLU A 655 -27.05 -27.76 3.90
C GLU A 655 -26.64 -28.22 5.30
N GLY A 656 -27.17 -29.35 5.79
CA GLY A 656 -26.76 -29.95 7.06
C GLY A 656 -25.27 -30.33 7.07
N ILE A 657 -24.78 -30.95 5.99
CA ILE A 657 -23.36 -31.28 5.83
C ILE A 657 -22.52 -30.00 5.72
N PHE A 658 -22.97 -29.01 4.95
CA PHE A 658 -22.28 -27.73 4.83
C PHE A 658 -22.14 -27.04 6.20
N PHE A 659 -23.25 -26.92 6.95
CA PHE A 659 -23.28 -26.19 8.22
C PHE A 659 -22.41 -26.84 9.29
N SER A 660 -22.45 -28.17 9.41
CA SER A 660 -21.63 -28.93 10.35
C SER A 660 -20.14 -28.84 10.04
N ARG A 661 -19.75 -28.93 8.76
CA ARG A 661 -18.35 -28.92 8.36
C ARG A 661 -17.74 -27.53 8.24
N PHE A 662 -18.50 -26.53 7.75
CA PHE A 662 -17.95 -25.22 7.37
C PHE A 662 -17.18 -24.54 8.50
N LYS A 663 -17.72 -24.54 9.74
CA LYS A 663 -17.05 -23.90 10.88
C LYS A 663 -15.69 -24.52 11.18
N ALA A 664 -15.57 -25.84 11.06
CA ALA A 664 -14.32 -26.56 11.30
C ALA A 664 -13.30 -26.31 10.19
N VAL A 665 -13.74 -26.16 8.93
CA VAL A 665 -12.82 -26.06 7.79
C VAL A 665 -12.58 -24.63 7.28
N ALA A 666 -13.34 -23.63 7.74
CA ALA A 666 -13.30 -22.26 7.20
C ALA A 666 -11.91 -21.60 7.18
N HIS A 667 -11.04 -21.97 8.12
CA HIS A 667 -9.68 -21.45 8.22
C HIS A 667 -8.67 -22.22 7.36
N ARG A 668 -8.99 -23.44 6.92
CA ARG A 668 -8.10 -24.29 6.12
C ARG A 668 -8.03 -23.81 4.67
N THR A 669 -7.08 -24.34 3.92
CA THR A 669 -7.05 -24.27 2.44
C THR A 669 -7.85 -25.43 1.86
N GLY A 670 -8.38 -25.29 0.64
CA GLY A 670 -9.24 -26.33 0.05
C GLY A 670 -10.63 -26.39 0.68
N VAL A 671 -11.17 -25.27 1.17
CA VAL A 671 -12.43 -25.25 1.94
C VAL A 671 -13.59 -25.85 1.14
N ALA A 672 -13.75 -25.45 -0.12
CA ALA A 672 -14.79 -26.00 -0.96
C ALA A 672 -14.51 -27.46 -1.29
N ARG A 673 -13.27 -27.84 -1.59
CA ARG A 673 -12.89 -29.22 -1.86
C ARG A 673 -13.27 -30.16 -0.72
N ILE A 674 -12.88 -29.84 0.52
CA ILE A 674 -13.18 -30.68 1.70
C ILE A 674 -14.70 -30.86 1.89
N ILE A 675 -15.47 -29.79 1.71
CA ILE A 675 -16.93 -29.86 1.83
C ILE A 675 -17.54 -30.69 0.68
N ILE A 676 -17.05 -30.51 -0.56
CA ILE A 676 -17.51 -31.29 -1.72
C ILE A 676 -17.21 -32.78 -1.51
N ASP A 677 -16.01 -33.12 -1.04
CA ASP A 677 -15.62 -34.50 -0.78
C ASP A 677 -16.51 -35.11 0.32
N SER A 678 -16.86 -34.33 1.36
CA SER A 678 -17.83 -34.73 2.38
C SER A 678 -19.24 -34.99 1.81
N LEU A 679 -19.68 -34.18 0.83
CA LEU A 679 -20.98 -34.38 0.15
C LEU A 679 -20.99 -35.62 -0.74
N ILE A 680 -19.85 -35.94 -1.38
CA ILE A 680 -19.70 -37.14 -2.21
C ILE A 680 -19.71 -38.39 -1.33
N LEU A 681 -18.98 -38.39 -0.22
CA LEU A 681 -18.94 -39.50 0.74
C LEU A 681 -20.29 -39.80 1.39
N ALA A 682 -21.13 -38.77 1.56
CA ALA A 682 -22.49 -38.95 2.08
C ALA A 682 -23.44 -39.71 1.13
N ASN A 683 -22.98 -40.08 -0.08
CA ASN A 683 -23.69 -40.85 -1.09
C ASN A 683 -25.15 -40.37 -1.31
N LEU A 684 -25.31 -39.05 -1.46
CA LEU A 684 -26.62 -38.44 -1.66
C LEU A 684 -27.20 -38.90 -3.01
N SER A 685 -28.43 -39.41 -3.00
CA SER A 685 -29.20 -39.80 -4.18
C SER A 685 -29.52 -38.59 -5.07
N PHE A 686 -28.55 -38.18 -5.89
CA PHE A 686 -28.72 -37.06 -6.82
C PHE A 686 -29.64 -37.47 -7.95
N LEU A 687 -30.74 -36.74 -8.09
CA LEU A 687 -31.82 -37.06 -9.03
C LEU A 687 -31.54 -36.56 -10.46
N GLY A 688 -30.37 -35.99 -10.74
CA GLY A 688 -29.99 -35.59 -12.10
C GLY A 688 -29.05 -36.61 -12.75
N CYS A 689 -28.47 -36.24 -13.89
CA CYS A 689 -27.49 -37.11 -14.54
C CYS A 689 -26.18 -37.22 -13.73
N VAL A 690 -25.50 -38.36 -13.85
CA VAL A 690 -24.22 -38.65 -13.17
C VAL A 690 -23.16 -37.59 -13.47
N GLU A 691 -23.06 -37.15 -14.72
CA GLU A 691 -22.14 -36.10 -15.16
C GLU A 691 -22.41 -34.73 -14.50
N GLY A 692 -23.68 -34.47 -14.16
CA GLY A 692 -24.13 -33.21 -13.56
C GLY A 692 -23.91 -33.12 -12.06
N GLN A 693 -23.84 -34.25 -11.34
CA GLN A 693 -23.80 -34.31 -9.88
C GLN A 693 -22.64 -33.49 -9.30
N ARG A 694 -21.42 -33.72 -9.80
CA ARG A 694 -20.22 -33.00 -9.31
C ARG A 694 -20.32 -31.50 -9.58
N ILE A 695 -20.83 -31.10 -10.74
CA ILE A 695 -21.03 -29.70 -11.12
C ILE A 695 -22.05 -29.05 -10.18
N PHE A 696 -23.13 -29.75 -9.85
CA PHE A 696 -24.17 -29.31 -8.95
C PHE A 696 -23.64 -29.08 -7.53
N PHE A 697 -22.94 -30.06 -6.94
CA PHE A 697 -22.32 -29.92 -5.62
C PHE A 697 -21.28 -28.79 -5.59
N CYS A 698 -20.42 -28.70 -6.60
CA CYS A 698 -19.45 -27.62 -6.73
C CYS A 698 -20.11 -26.24 -6.76
N LEU A 699 -21.25 -26.12 -7.45
CA LEU A 699 -21.98 -24.86 -7.57
C LEU A 699 -22.65 -24.49 -6.24
N PHE A 700 -23.32 -25.44 -5.60
CA PHE A 700 -23.94 -25.26 -4.29
C PHE A 700 -22.91 -24.78 -3.26
N VAL A 701 -21.82 -25.53 -3.07
CA VAL A 701 -20.79 -25.22 -2.06
C VAL A 701 -20.18 -23.84 -2.30
N LYS A 702 -19.82 -23.51 -3.55
CA LYS A 702 -19.23 -22.20 -3.86
C LYS A 702 -20.18 -21.05 -3.54
N ILE A 703 -21.45 -21.15 -3.94
CA ILE A 703 -22.46 -20.13 -3.65
C ILE A 703 -22.70 -20.02 -2.14
N ARG A 704 -22.81 -21.15 -1.45
CA ARG A 704 -23.09 -21.20 -0.02
C ARG A 704 -21.96 -20.64 0.83
N ILE A 705 -20.69 -20.88 0.47
CA ILE A 705 -19.53 -20.22 1.08
C ILE A 705 -19.63 -18.70 0.94
N PHE A 706 -19.97 -18.19 -0.26
CA PHE A 706 -20.12 -16.75 -0.45
C PHE A 706 -21.23 -16.15 0.42
N TRP A 707 -22.36 -16.84 0.56
CA TRP A 707 -23.45 -16.41 1.42
C TRP A 707 -23.06 -16.42 2.90
N GLU A 708 -22.39 -17.47 3.35
CA GLU A 708 -21.95 -17.60 4.74
C GLU A 708 -20.91 -16.52 5.08
N VAL A 709 -19.90 -16.35 4.24
CA VAL A 709 -18.89 -15.29 4.39
C VAL A 709 -19.54 -13.90 4.41
N ARG A 710 -20.56 -13.66 3.57
CA ARG A 710 -21.32 -12.40 3.59
C ARG A 710 -22.10 -12.22 4.89
N SER A 711 -22.72 -13.28 5.41
CA SER A 711 -23.43 -13.29 6.69
C SER A 711 -22.50 -12.97 7.85
N LEU A 712 -21.36 -13.66 7.94
CA LEU A 712 -20.32 -13.42 8.94
C LEU A 712 -19.82 -11.97 8.89
N ASN A 713 -19.62 -11.42 7.68
CA ASN A 713 -19.22 -10.03 7.50
C ASN A 713 -20.26 -9.02 8.00
N ARG A 714 -21.56 -9.29 7.82
CA ARG A 714 -22.64 -8.43 8.37
C ARG A 714 -22.63 -8.47 9.89
N LYS A 715 -22.60 -9.67 10.49
CA LYS A 715 -22.49 -9.86 11.95
C LYS A 715 -21.29 -9.13 12.56
N MET A 716 -20.17 -9.06 11.84
CA MET A 716 -19.00 -8.28 12.26
C MET A 716 -19.19 -6.77 12.14
N GLY A 717 -19.90 -6.29 11.12
CA GLY A 717 -20.22 -4.89 10.90
C GLY A 717 -21.18 -4.33 11.95
N ASP A 718 -22.19 -5.11 12.34
CA ASP A 718 -23.24 -4.69 13.27
C ASP A 718 -22.67 -4.46 14.70
N ARG A 719 -21.68 -5.28 15.11
CA ARG A 719 -20.95 -5.06 16.38
C ARG A 719 -20.16 -3.74 16.42
N LEU A 720 -19.75 -3.20 15.26
CA LEU A 720 -19.07 -1.90 15.17
C LEU A 720 -20.07 -0.74 15.11
N SER A 721 -21.25 -0.92 14.50
CA SER A 721 -22.33 0.08 14.58
C SER A 721 -22.92 0.15 15.98
N ASP A 722 -22.99 -0.96 16.71
CA ASP A 722 -23.42 -0.96 18.11
C ASP A 722 -22.45 -0.16 18.98
N LYS A 723 -21.13 -0.36 18.86
CA LYS A 723 -20.17 0.52 19.56
C LYS A 723 -20.29 1.99 19.16
N ARG A 724 -20.56 2.31 17.88
CA ARG A 724 -20.77 3.70 17.44
C ARG A 724 -22.12 4.27 17.91
N ASN A 725 -23.15 3.44 18.06
CA ASN A 725 -24.47 3.83 18.55
C ASN A 725 -24.51 3.91 20.09
N SER A 726 -23.74 3.09 20.82
CA SER A 726 -23.51 3.25 22.25
C SER A 726 -22.79 4.56 22.55
N ILE A 727 -21.78 4.91 21.73
CA ILE A 727 -21.09 6.21 21.85
C ILE A 727 -22.04 7.36 21.47
N ARG A 728 -22.87 7.23 20.43
CA ARG A 728 -23.86 8.27 20.07
C ARG A 728 -25.02 8.40 21.07
N LYS A 729 -25.40 7.34 21.79
CA LYS A 729 -26.39 7.41 22.87
C LYS A 729 -25.82 8.04 24.15
N LEU A 730 -24.51 7.97 24.37
CA LEU A 730 -23.83 8.71 25.44
C LEU A 730 -23.68 10.22 25.14
N TYR A 731 -23.75 10.64 23.87
CA TYR A 731 -23.72 12.05 23.46
C TYR A 731 -25.11 12.66 23.17
N LYS A 732 -26.18 12.05 23.70
CA LYS A 732 -27.54 12.61 23.66
C LYS A 732 -28.18 12.78 25.04
N ILE A 733 -27.39 12.72 26.12
CA ILE A 733 -27.83 13.05 27.50
C ILE A 733 -26.85 14.06 28.17
N VAL A 734 -26.19 14.92 27.39
CA VAL A 734 -25.55 16.15 27.91
C VAL A 734 -25.79 17.27 26.93
#